data_AF-A0A151J8X2-F1
#
_entry.id   AF-A0A151J8X2-F1
#
_cell.length_a   1.000
_cell.length_b   1.000
_cell.length_c   1.000
_cell.angle_alpha   90.00
_cell.angle_beta   90.00
_cell.angle_gamma   90.00
#
_symmetry.space_group_name_H-M   'P 1'
#
loop_
_entity.id
_entity.type
_entity.pdbx_description
1 polymer ?
#
loop_
_entity_poly.entity_id
_entity_poly.type
_entity_poly.pdbx_seq_one_letter_code
_entity_poly.pdbx_strand_id
1 'polypeptide(L)'
;MGLIGYDCGGGGFNISTLSLLDVGECLTDDIELIKEETYIQLMQLSDYDKTPAIQCKIEIDRIINSCGMHSHVSIVHNGKREYIQEIGESACRRLHDTRTITLANAVLDLIKENSTNFRSVTRAGSTSPDGKCVGAQYTDGYRSWENVVVQASIKITLRKLELPIKQTTGHAVMPSGAYCRVISRYCLDNDGSETYWEPVPIDHCHFDRYDILYEGLATKLSPKEHQNSPTIYTVTMQETTFALTKTSDIDVCGYKLSQTEHPKLFILQTSKERKFKTRAKISVDNLDIFLYVNSKFVYVEKHIRTQLTQLYRDIMEQKCALERQILQNALTLASIAPDETAHRIMKEPGYTAVVSGEVLHLVKCVPVECKLRHTNQCYHELPVAHRNSMFLQPRSRILTKTGTVRDCNELLKTEALAPATIQPLTYQTWHYTSTSSLATSGIYNPEDLDRLRSHIMFPVERPSMLNTIARGAMGSEIPAGSISMLNLLDEESINKTAESAGRKVWREFVTFGSASAGVLAIFIIIRIIKLIVDTAIHGYALHTIYGWSTHLVGAIWSSVTHLLLHLGRNNVARTEEEPTAPSKEPLSPSTSEDQCPCPVHPSEKPVSNEMKRSKTFYTYTELKKYLGDNKNSMATNDTVNRAEER
;
A
#
# COMPACT_ATOMS: atom_id res chain seq x y z
N MET A 1 16.86 1.30 77.22
CA MET A 1 15.60 0.93 76.57
C MET A 1 14.92 -0.14 77.41
N GLY A 2 13.60 -0.07 77.61
CA GLY A 2 12.84 -1.21 78.12
C GLY A 2 12.62 -2.25 77.02
N LEU A 3 12.51 -3.52 77.40
CA LEU A 3 12.02 -4.57 76.51
C LEU A 3 10.50 -4.71 76.73
N ILE A 4 9.75 -5.01 75.68
CA ILE A 4 8.33 -5.39 75.81
C ILE A 4 8.27 -6.91 75.90
N GLY A 5 7.73 -7.41 77.01
CA GLY A 5 7.27 -8.79 77.17
C GLY A 5 5.74 -8.84 77.29
N TYR A 6 5.19 -10.05 77.40
CA TYR A 6 3.74 -10.24 77.51
C TYR A 6 3.41 -11.12 78.72
N ASP A 7 2.53 -10.63 79.59
CA ASP A 7 2.04 -11.34 80.77
C ASP A 7 0.74 -12.07 80.44
N CYS A 8 0.77 -13.40 80.58
CA CYS A 8 -0.38 -14.29 80.39
C CYS A 8 -1.04 -14.70 81.73
N GLY A 9 -0.50 -14.28 82.87
CA GLY A 9 -0.96 -14.64 84.22
C GLY A 9 -1.81 -13.58 84.93
N GLY A 10 -1.95 -12.38 84.35
CA GLY A 10 -2.86 -11.33 84.81
C GLY A 10 -4.30 -11.53 84.31
N GLY A 11 -5.26 -10.85 84.92
CA GLY A 11 -6.63 -10.78 84.39
C GLY A 11 -6.72 -9.85 83.18
N GLY A 12 -7.51 -10.22 82.17
CA GLY A 12 -7.76 -9.40 80.98
C GLY A 12 -7.18 -9.92 79.65
N PHE A 13 -6.77 -11.20 79.58
CA PHE A 13 -6.45 -11.86 78.31
C PHE A 13 -7.73 -12.24 77.54
N ASN A 14 -7.65 -12.22 76.20
CA ASN A 14 -8.70 -12.74 75.33
C ASN A 14 -8.35 -14.16 74.87
N ILE A 15 -9.34 -15.05 74.85
CA ILE A 15 -9.20 -16.43 74.33
C ILE A 15 -9.93 -16.55 73.00
N SER A 16 -9.25 -17.06 71.98
CA SER A 16 -9.83 -17.54 70.72
C SER A 16 -9.65 -19.05 70.63
N THR A 17 -10.62 -19.76 70.06
CA THR A 17 -10.63 -21.23 70.03
C THR A 17 -10.62 -21.73 68.59
N LEU A 18 -9.69 -22.62 68.25
CA LEU A 18 -9.53 -23.24 66.92
C LEU A 18 -9.60 -24.77 67.01
N SER A 19 -9.95 -25.42 65.90
CA SER A 19 -9.83 -26.88 65.74
C SER A 19 -8.37 -27.28 65.50
N LEU A 20 -7.97 -28.45 65.99
CA LEU A 20 -6.70 -29.12 65.62
C LEU A 20 -6.86 -30.13 64.49
N LEU A 21 -8.09 -30.50 64.11
CA LEU A 21 -8.37 -31.56 63.14
C LEU A 21 -8.14 -31.11 61.70
N ASP A 22 -8.69 -29.95 61.31
CA ASP A 22 -8.77 -29.51 59.92
C ASP A 22 -8.51 -28.02 59.75
N VAL A 23 -7.93 -27.68 58.59
CA VAL A 23 -7.82 -26.30 58.09
C VAL A 23 -8.78 -26.15 56.91
N GLY A 24 -9.61 -25.11 56.96
CA GLY A 24 -10.66 -24.81 55.98
C GLY A 24 -10.15 -24.66 54.54
N GLU A 25 -11.11 -24.74 53.61
CA GLU A 25 -10.84 -24.77 52.17
C GLU A 25 -10.66 -23.36 51.59
N CYS A 26 -10.03 -23.28 50.41
CA CYS A 26 -9.80 -22.03 49.72
C CYS A 26 -11.05 -21.57 48.98
N LEU A 27 -11.78 -20.63 49.58
CA LEU A 27 -12.91 -19.95 48.95
C LEU A 27 -12.40 -18.82 48.04
N THR A 28 -12.52 -19.01 46.73
CA THR A 28 -12.31 -17.95 45.71
C THR A 28 -13.65 -17.52 45.13
N ASP A 29 -13.90 -16.20 45.07
CA ASP A 29 -15.09 -15.65 44.40
C ASP A 29 -15.01 -15.89 42.88
N ASP A 30 -15.77 -16.87 42.39
CA ASP A 30 -15.73 -17.27 40.97
C ASP A 30 -16.47 -16.29 40.05
N ILE A 31 -15.72 -15.32 39.54
CA ILE A 31 -16.08 -14.49 38.36
C ILE A 31 -15.90 -15.32 37.07
N GLU A 32 -16.47 -16.53 37.05
CA GLU A 32 -16.51 -17.39 35.87
C GLU A 32 -17.53 -16.86 34.87
N LEU A 33 -17.06 -16.16 33.84
CA LEU A 33 -17.85 -15.78 32.68
C LEU A 33 -18.29 -17.03 31.90
N ILE A 34 -19.59 -17.15 31.63
CA ILE A 34 -20.14 -18.20 30.77
C ILE A 34 -19.66 -17.94 29.34
N LYS A 35 -18.92 -18.90 28.78
CA LYS A 35 -18.44 -18.88 27.40
C LYS A 35 -19.38 -19.71 26.51
N GLU A 36 -20.02 -19.05 25.56
CA GLU A 36 -20.87 -19.65 24.52
C GLU A 36 -20.27 -19.40 23.13
N GLU A 37 -20.49 -20.30 22.17
CA GLU A 37 -20.29 -19.98 20.75
C GLU A 37 -21.64 -19.58 20.13
N THR A 38 -21.65 -18.48 19.38
CA THR A 38 -22.87 -18.01 18.73
C THR A 38 -22.58 -17.35 17.39
N TYR A 39 -23.51 -17.45 16.45
CA TYR A 39 -23.34 -16.90 15.11
C TYR A 39 -23.80 -15.44 15.08
N ILE A 40 -22.97 -14.56 14.51
CA ILE A 40 -23.20 -13.11 14.49
C ILE A 40 -22.94 -12.50 13.11
N GLN A 41 -23.54 -11.33 12.89
CA GLN A 41 -23.05 -10.33 11.95
C GLN A 41 -22.56 -9.11 12.72
N LEU A 42 -21.29 -8.72 12.49
CA LEU A 42 -20.73 -7.44 12.93
C LEU A 42 -20.96 -6.42 11.82
N MET A 43 -21.56 -5.29 12.17
CA MET A 43 -22.01 -4.26 11.25
C MET A 43 -21.40 -2.92 11.62
N GLN A 44 -21.02 -2.14 10.60
CA GLN A 44 -20.59 -0.76 10.74
C GLN A 44 -21.63 0.17 10.14
N LEU A 45 -21.92 1.29 10.82
CA LEU A 45 -22.69 2.40 10.25
C LEU A 45 -21.91 3.08 9.12
N SER A 46 -22.48 3.14 7.92
CA SER A 46 -21.90 3.83 6.75
C SER A 46 -22.15 5.34 6.79
N ASP A 47 -21.10 6.13 6.56
CA ASP A 47 -21.20 7.60 6.42
C ASP A 47 -21.59 7.99 4.99
N TYR A 48 -21.21 7.17 4.00
CA TYR A 48 -21.46 7.36 2.59
C TYR A 48 -22.26 6.21 1.98
N ASP A 49 -23.19 6.60 1.11
CA ASP A 49 -23.93 5.76 0.17
C ASP A 49 -23.50 6.11 -1.27
N LYS A 50 -24.00 5.42 -2.30
CA LYS A 50 -23.71 5.71 -3.71
C LYS A 50 -24.95 5.77 -4.58
N THR A 51 -24.99 6.75 -5.49
CA THR A 51 -26.01 6.80 -6.56
C THR A 51 -25.36 6.76 -7.95
N PRO A 52 -25.92 6.03 -8.92
CA PRO A 52 -25.49 6.11 -10.31
C PRO A 52 -25.88 7.47 -10.91
N ALA A 53 -24.94 8.10 -11.62
CA ALA A 53 -25.12 9.42 -12.20
C ALA A 53 -24.61 9.48 -13.65
N ILE A 54 -25.24 10.35 -14.43
CA ILE A 54 -24.79 10.78 -15.76
C ILE A 54 -24.22 12.20 -15.65
N GLN A 55 -23.18 12.49 -16.41
CA GLN A 55 -22.54 13.79 -16.46
C GLN A 55 -22.27 14.19 -17.91
N CYS A 56 -22.86 15.32 -18.32
CA CYS A 56 -22.73 15.91 -19.65
C CYS A 56 -21.98 17.25 -19.56
N LYS A 57 -21.05 17.48 -20.49
CA LYS A 57 -20.45 18.80 -20.71
C LYS A 57 -20.25 19.07 -22.18
N ILE A 58 -20.69 20.24 -22.65
CA ILE A 58 -20.47 20.69 -24.03
C ILE A 58 -19.74 22.02 -24.00
N GLU A 59 -18.47 22.01 -24.42
CA GLU A 59 -17.66 23.22 -24.62
C GLU A 59 -17.68 23.58 -26.11
N ILE A 60 -17.90 24.86 -26.42
CA ILE A 60 -17.98 25.39 -27.78
C ILE A 60 -16.99 26.55 -27.93
N ASP A 61 -15.92 26.33 -28.68
CA ASP A 61 -15.06 27.41 -29.18
C ASP A 61 -15.52 27.83 -30.58
N ARG A 62 -16.07 29.04 -30.70
CA ARG A 62 -16.62 29.60 -31.93
C ARG A 62 -15.70 30.68 -32.49
N ILE A 63 -15.45 30.64 -33.79
CA ILE A 63 -14.79 31.70 -34.56
C ILE A 63 -15.74 32.18 -35.67
N ILE A 64 -16.06 33.48 -35.64
CA ILE A 64 -16.78 34.21 -36.68
C ILE A 64 -15.75 34.97 -37.55
N ASN A 65 -15.90 34.84 -38.86
CA ASN A 65 -15.05 35.45 -39.88
C ASN A 65 -15.92 36.11 -40.96
N SER A 66 -15.64 37.35 -41.35
CA SER A 66 -16.30 38.01 -42.49
C SER A 66 -15.75 37.47 -43.81
N CYS A 67 -16.66 37.15 -44.75
CA CYS A 67 -16.35 36.57 -46.05
C CYS A 67 -16.53 37.62 -47.16
N GLY A 68 -15.44 38.25 -47.60
CA GLY A 68 -15.50 39.33 -48.58
C GLY A 68 -15.68 38.88 -50.03
N MET A 69 -15.86 39.85 -50.92
CA MET A 69 -16.24 39.70 -52.35
C MET A 69 -15.36 38.76 -53.20
N HIS A 70 -14.13 38.46 -52.74
CA HIS A 70 -13.20 37.53 -53.41
C HIS A 70 -12.88 36.30 -52.53
N SER A 71 -13.83 35.88 -51.69
CA SER A 71 -13.64 34.85 -50.65
C SER A 71 -12.51 35.15 -49.65
N HIS A 72 -12.11 36.42 -49.51
CA HIS A 72 -11.12 36.80 -48.50
C HIS A 72 -11.75 36.79 -47.11
N VAL A 73 -11.06 36.15 -46.16
CA VAL A 73 -11.48 36.06 -44.76
C VAL A 73 -10.91 37.23 -43.96
N SER A 74 -11.75 37.88 -43.15
CA SER A 74 -11.33 38.95 -42.23
C SER A 74 -11.93 38.77 -40.82
N ILE A 75 -11.14 39.13 -39.81
CA ILE A 75 -11.52 38.99 -38.39
C ILE A 75 -12.56 40.05 -38.03
N VAL A 76 -13.66 39.64 -37.38
CA VAL A 76 -14.69 40.55 -36.88
C VAL A 76 -14.53 40.84 -35.38
N HIS A 77 -15.01 42.00 -34.93
CA HIS A 77 -15.06 42.35 -33.51
C HIS A 77 -15.89 41.31 -32.72
N ASN A 78 -15.35 40.83 -31.59
CA ASN A 78 -15.88 39.71 -30.80
C ASN A 78 -16.07 38.40 -31.61
N GLY A 79 -15.29 38.20 -32.67
CA GLY A 79 -15.42 37.04 -33.56
C GLY A 79 -15.10 35.70 -32.89
N LYS A 80 -14.06 35.65 -32.04
CA LYS A 80 -13.76 34.45 -31.23
C LYS A 80 -14.49 34.49 -29.89
N ARG A 81 -15.13 33.37 -29.49
CA ARG A 81 -15.67 33.17 -28.14
C ARG A 81 -15.75 31.68 -27.78
N GLU A 82 -15.23 31.33 -26.61
CA GLU A 82 -15.43 30.05 -25.94
C GLU A 82 -16.54 30.16 -24.88
N TYR A 83 -17.38 29.12 -24.75
CA TYR A 83 -18.41 29.01 -23.72
C TYR A 83 -18.83 27.55 -23.50
N ILE A 84 -19.42 27.28 -22.33
CA ILE A 84 -20.12 26.02 -22.05
C ILE A 84 -21.58 26.19 -22.48
N GLN A 85 -22.13 25.16 -23.11
CA GLN A 85 -23.54 25.08 -23.51
C GLN A 85 -24.27 24.10 -22.60
N GLU A 86 -25.05 24.63 -21.66
CA GLU A 86 -26.03 23.85 -20.90
C GLU A 86 -27.08 23.25 -21.85
N ILE A 87 -27.48 22.00 -21.61
CA ILE A 87 -28.47 21.27 -22.41
C ILE A 87 -29.67 20.74 -21.60
N GLY A 88 -29.55 20.63 -20.27
CA GLY A 88 -30.59 20.12 -19.39
C GLY A 88 -30.73 18.59 -19.36
N GLU A 89 -31.39 18.09 -18.30
CA GLU A 89 -31.49 16.65 -17.99
C GLU A 89 -32.01 15.81 -19.17
N SER A 90 -33.09 16.24 -19.82
CA SER A 90 -33.73 15.46 -20.89
C SER A 90 -32.89 15.36 -22.16
N ALA A 91 -32.08 16.38 -22.46
CA ALA A 91 -31.13 16.33 -23.55
C ALA A 91 -29.88 15.51 -23.16
N CYS A 92 -29.41 15.61 -21.92
CA CYS A 92 -28.29 14.83 -21.41
C CYS A 92 -28.61 13.32 -21.38
N ARG A 93 -29.76 12.92 -20.82
CA ARG A 93 -30.27 11.53 -20.88
C ARG A 93 -30.34 11.03 -22.31
N ARG A 94 -31.06 11.75 -23.19
CA ARG A 94 -31.19 11.38 -24.62
C ARG A 94 -29.83 11.24 -25.30
N LEU A 95 -28.84 12.08 -25.00
CA LEU A 95 -27.49 11.99 -25.56
C LEU A 95 -26.73 10.75 -25.05
N HIS A 96 -26.90 10.36 -23.77
CA HIS A 96 -26.40 9.08 -23.24
C HIS A 96 -27.11 7.85 -23.84
N ASP A 97 -28.36 7.99 -24.27
CA ASP A 97 -29.15 6.91 -24.87
C ASP A 97 -28.89 6.75 -26.38
N THR A 98 -29.07 7.82 -27.17
CA THR A 98 -29.02 7.78 -28.65
C THR A 98 -27.62 7.98 -29.23
N ARG A 99 -26.67 8.48 -28.43
CA ARG A 99 -25.31 8.89 -28.88
C ARG A 99 -25.29 9.93 -29.99
N THR A 100 -26.36 10.72 -30.05
CA THR A 100 -26.56 11.81 -31.01
C THR A 100 -27.02 13.09 -30.33
N ILE A 101 -26.59 14.23 -30.83
CA ILE A 101 -27.15 15.55 -30.46
C ILE A 101 -27.27 16.45 -31.69
N THR A 102 -28.33 17.25 -31.73
CA THR A 102 -28.50 18.35 -32.68
C THR A 102 -28.04 19.66 -32.04
N LEU A 103 -27.02 20.31 -32.62
CA LEU A 103 -26.52 21.62 -32.18
C LEU A 103 -26.66 22.62 -33.34
N ALA A 104 -27.67 23.47 -33.23
CA ALA A 104 -28.21 24.24 -34.36
C ALA A 104 -28.52 23.31 -35.55
N ASN A 105 -27.91 23.55 -36.71
CA ASN A 105 -28.19 22.83 -37.94
C ASN A 105 -27.34 21.55 -38.13
N ALA A 106 -26.45 21.23 -37.19
CA ALA A 106 -25.58 20.06 -37.26
C ALA A 106 -26.12 18.90 -36.40
N VAL A 107 -26.31 17.74 -37.02
CA VAL A 107 -26.43 16.46 -36.31
C VAL A 107 -25.03 15.96 -36.00
N LEU A 108 -24.77 15.60 -34.75
CA LEU A 108 -23.50 15.09 -34.26
C LEU A 108 -23.73 13.69 -33.71
N ASP A 109 -23.05 12.70 -34.29
CA ASP A 109 -23.28 11.28 -34.05
C ASP A 109 -21.99 10.54 -33.63
N LEU A 110 -22.15 9.24 -33.35
CA LEU A 110 -21.08 8.33 -32.90
C LEU A 110 -20.31 8.89 -31.68
N ILE A 111 -21.06 9.47 -30.74
CA ILE A 111 -20.52 10.09 -29.53
C ILE A 111 -20.23 8.99 -28.50
N LYS A 112 -18.95 8.76 -28.23
CA LYS A 112 -18.47 7.74 -27.27
C LYS A 112 -18.76 8.17 -25.83
N GLU A 113 -19.05 7.20 -24.96
CA GLU A 113 -19.16 7.44 -23.51
C GLU A 113 -17.78 7.48 -22.84
N ASN A 114 -17.76 7.96 -21.58
CA ASN A 114 -16.60 8.01 -20.70
C ASN A 114 -15.34 8.63 -21.35
N SER A 115 -15.57 9.56 -22.28
CA SER A 115 -14.55 10.15 -23.15
C SER A 115 -14.99 11.51 -23.68
N THR A 116 -14.03 12.27 -24.18
CA THR A 116 -14.25 13.59 -24.78
C THR A 116 -14.22 13.47 -26.31
N ASN A 117 -15.33 13.77 -26.94
CA ASN A 117 -15.53 13.71 -28.38
C ASN A 117 -15.35 15.11 -28.98
N PHE A 118 -14.51 15.22 -30.01
CA PHE A 118 -14.30 16.48 -30.74
C PHE A 118 -14.96 16.43 -32.13
N ARG A 119 -15.60 17.53 -32.54
CA ARG A 119 -16.19 17.75 -33.86
C ARG A 119 -16.07 19.24 -34.22
N SER A 120 -15.76 19.54 -35.48
CA SER A 120 -15.85 20.91 -36.02
C SER A 120 -17.10 21.01 -36.90
N VAL A 121 -17.87 22.10 -36.76
CA VAL A 121 -19.07 22.36 -37.56
C VAL A 121 -19.13 23.82 -38.03
N THR A 122 -19.68 24.03 -39.23
CA THR A 122 -20.05 25.37 -39.70
C THR A 122 -21.48 25.67 -39.27
N ARG A 123 -21.68 26.70 -38.43
CA ARG A 123 -23.00 27.09 -37.91
C ARG A 123 -23.73 28.11 -38.78
N ALA A 124 -23.00 28.87 -39.60
CA ALA A 124 -23.54 29.82 -40.57
C ALA A 124 -22.50 30.09 -41.69
N GLY A 125 -22.99 30.42 -42.89
CA GLY A 125 -22.17 30.47 -44.10
C GLY A 125 -21.70 29.08 -44.56
N SER A 126 -20.83 29.04 -45.57
CA SER A 126 -20.18 27.81 -46.04
C SER A 126 -18.77 28.06 -46.54
N THR A 127 -17.97 27.00 -46.62
CA THR A 127 -16.59 27.00 -47.14
C THR A 127 -16.40 25.79 -48.04
N SER A 128 -15.98 26.02 -49.29
CA SER A 128 -15.64 24.96 -50.24
C SER A 128 -14.21 24.46 -50.00
N PRO A 129 -13.88 23.21 -50.38
CA PRO A 129 -12.49 22.72 -50.38
C PRO A 129 -11.52 23.60 -51.19
N ASP A 130 -12.02 24.26 -52.23
CA ASP A 130 -11.26 25.19 -53.09
C ASP A 130 -10.91 26.54 -52.43
N GLY A 131 -11.08 26.68 -51.10
CA GLY A 131 -10.82 27.91 -50.34
C GLY A 131 -11.88 29.01 -50.51
N LYS A 132 -12.92 28.80 -51.32
CA LYS A 132 -14.04 29.74 -51.46
C LYS A 132 -14.90 29.76 -50.20
N CYS A 133 -15.43 30.93 -49.86
CA CYS A 133 -16.44 31.08 -48.81
C CYS A 133 -17.72 31.73 -49.33
N VAL A 134 -18.84 31.45 -48.67
CA VAL A 134 -20.10 32.17 -48.82
C VAL A 134 -20.55 32.58 -47.42
N GLY A 135 -20.63 33.89 -47.16
CA GLY A 135 -21.12 34.39 -45.88
C GLY A 135 -22.64 34.29 -45.76
N ALA A 136 -23.12 34.24 -44.51
CA ALA A 136 -24.54 34.36 -44.17
C ALA A 136 -24.73 35.41 -43.07
N GLN A 137 -25.98 35.75 -42.76
CA GLN A 137 -26.30 36.48 -41.54
C GLN A 137 -26.25 35.51 -40.35
N TYR A 138 -25.65 35.93 -39.24
CA TYR A 138 -25.57 35.16 -37.99
C TYR A 138 -25.76 36.06 -36.78
N THR A 139 -26.60 35.63 -35.86
CA THR A 139 -26.92 36.35 -34.63
C THR A 139 -26.68 35.44 -33.42
N ASP A 140 -26.07 35.97 -32.37
CA ASP A 140 -26.08 35.38 -31.04
C ASP A 140 -26.77 36.31 -30.02
N GLY A 141 -26.82 35.92 -28.74
CA GLY A 141 -27.42 36.74 -27.68
C GLY A 141 -26.71 38.07 -27.35
N TYR A 142 -25.72 38.49 -28.15
CA TYR A 142 -24.88 39.67 -27.91
C TYR A 142 -24.74 40.56 -29.15
N ARG A 143 -24.74 40.02 -30.37
CA ARG A 143 -24.64 40.79 -31.62
C ARG A 143 -25.17 40.01 -32.84
N SER A 144 -25.53 40.75 -33.90
CA SER A 144 -25.72 40.23 -35.25
C SER A 144 -24.54 40.63 -36.15
N TRP A 145 -24.11 39.72 -37.02
CA TRP A 145 -23.09 39.93 -38.05
C TRP A 145 -23.65 39.50 -39.41
N GLU A 146 -23.28 40.24 -40.46
CA GLU A 146 -23.72 39.97 -41.83
C GLU A 146 -22.56 39.49 -42.69
N ASN A 147 -22.87 38.65 -43.69
CA ASN A 147 -21.91 38.07 -44.63
C ASN A 147 -20.71 37.38 -43.93
N VAL A 148 -20.98 36.62 -42.87
CA VAL A 148 -19.98 35.87 -42.08
C VAL A 148 -20.05 34.36 -42.31
N VAL A 149 -18.90 33.71 -42.20
CA VAL A 149 -18.76 32.28 -41.94
C VAL A 149 -18.52 32.10 -40.44
N VAL A 150 -19.21 31.12 -39.85
CA VAL A 150 -19.11 30.81 -38.42
C VAL A 150 -18.72 29.35 -38.25
N GLN A 151 -17.48 29.11 -37.83
CA GLN A 151 -16.97 27.79 -37.49
C GLN A 151 -17.00 27.60 -35.97
N ALA A 152 -17.33 26.39 -35.52
CA ALA A 152 -17.40 26.04 -34.12
C ALA A 152 -16.74 24.68 -33.86
N SER A 153 -15.71 24.68 -33.02
CA SER A 153 -15.10 23.49 -32.44
C SER A 153 -15.92 23.09 -31.21
N ILE A 154 -16.61 21.96 -31.31
CA ILE A 154 -17.49 21.43 -30.26
C ILE A 154 -16.79 20.24 -29.60
N LYS A 155 -16.69 20.30 -28.28
CA LYS A 155 -16.04 19.32 -27.41
C LYS A 155 -17.08 18.78 -26.42
N ILE A 156 -17.52 17.54 -26.64
CA ILE A 156 -18.59 16.88 -25.88
C ILE A 156 -17.97 15.83 -24.97
N THR A 157 -18.06 16.02 -23.66
CA THR A 157 -17.64 15.03 -22.67
C THR A 157 -18.89 14.39 -22.06
N LEU A 158 -18.95 13.06 -22.12
CA LEU A 158 -19.97 12.25 -21.45
C LEU A 158 -19.32 11.31 -20.46
N ARG A 159 -19.87 11.19 -19.25
CA ARG A 159 -19.43 10.22 -18.24
C ARG A 159 -20.63 9.56 -17.55
N LYS A 160 -20.56 8.25 -17.33
CA LYS A 160 -21.31 7.56 -16.29
C LYS A 160 -20.39 7.33 -15.11
N LEU A 161 -20.86 7.62 -13.89
CA LEU A 161 -20.10 7.49 -12.66
C LEU A 161 -21.01 7.12 -11.48
N GLU A 162 -20.42 6.63 -10.40
CA GLU A 162 -21.07 6.58 -9.09
C GLU A 162 -20.72 7.85 -8.32
N LEU A 163 -21.72 8.56 -7.80
CA LEU A 163 -21.52 9.69 -6.89
C LEU A 163 -21.62 9.21 -5.43
N PRO A 164 -20.62 9.46 -4.58
CA PRO A 164 -20.76 9.24 -3.15
C PRO A 164 -21.71 10.28 -2.54
N ILE A 165 -22.66 9.80 -1.75
CA ILE A 165 -23.66 10.59 -1.02
C ILE A 165 -23.32 10.55 0.46
N LYS A 166 -23.07 11.71 1.07
CA LYS A 166 -22.88 11.83 2.52
C LYS A 166 -24.23 11.75 3.23
N GLN A 167 -24.53 10.60 3.83
CA GLN A 167 -25.84 10.32 4.41
C GLN A 167 -26.20 11.28 5.55
N THR A 168 -25.21 11.65 6.38
CA THR A 168 -25.37 12.56 7.53
C THR A 168 -25.77 13.99 7.16
N THR A 169 -25.61 14.41 5.89
CA THR A 169 -25.95 15.77 5.45
C THR A 169 -26.87 15.82 4.23
N GLY A 170 -27.13 14.70 3.55
CA GLY A 170 -27.96 14.65 2.35
C GLY A 170 -27.34 15.33 1.12
N HIS A 171 -26.00 15.33 1.01
CA HIS A 171 -25.26 15.90 -0.13
C HIS A 171 -24.54 14.84 -0.95
N ALA A 172 -24.69 14.90 -2.28
CA ALA A 172 -23.82 14.22 -3.23
C ALA A 172 -22.53 15.03 -3.40
N VAL A 173 -21.38 14.34 -3.48
CA VAL A 173 -20.06 14.94 -3.68
C VAL A 173 -19.63 14.72 -5.12
N MET A 174 -19.37 15.80 -5.84
CA MET A 174 -18.97 15.76 -7.25
C MET A 174 -17.49 15.41 -7.44
N PRO A 175 -17.06 14.98 -8.64
CA PRO A 175 -15.65 14.78 -8.99
C PRO A 175 -14.72 15.96 -8.72
N SER A 176 -15.19 17.21 -8.74
CA SER A 176 -14.36 18.37 -8.34
C SER A 176 -14.26 18.60 -6.81
N GLY A 177 -14.97 17.82 -5.99
CA GLY A 177 -15.20 18.09 -4.58
C GLY A 177 -16.32 19.12 -4.29
N ALA A 178 -17.13 19.51 -5.28
CA ALA A 178 -18.34 20.32 -5.05
C ALA A 178 -19.43 19.51 -4.32
N TYR A 179 -20.27 20.18 -3.52
CA TYR A 179 -21.34 19.54 -2.74
C TYR A 179 -22.71 20.04 -3.21
N CYS A 180 -23.59 19.11 -3.62
CA CYS A 180 -24.96 19.42 -4.04
C CYS A 180 -25.98 18.59 -3.24
N ARG A 181 -27.14 19.16 -2.92
CA ARG A 181 -28.20 18.45 -2.19
C ARG A 181 -28.78 17.32 -3.05
N VAL A 182 -28.83 16.10 -2.51
CA VAL A 182 -29.32 14.90 -3.24
C VAL A 182 -30.74 15.09 -3.78
N ILE A 183 -31.59 15.80 -3.01
CA ILE A 183 -32.98 16.11 -3.36
C ILE A 183 -33.09 16.89 -4.69
N SER A 184 -32.08 17.69 -5.04
CA SER A 184 -32.08 18.49 -6.29
C SER A 184 -31.98 17.65 -7.55
N ARG A 185 -31.46 16.41 -7.50
CA ARG A 185 -31.20 15.50 -8.64
C ARG A 185 -30.29 16.06 -9.74
N TYR A 186 -29.71 17.22 -9.49
CA TYR A 186 -28.89 18.02 -10.40
C TYR A 186 -27.78 18.72 -9.62
N CYS A 187 -26.60 18.79 -10.22
CA CYS A 187 -25.49 19.63 -9.82
C CYS A 187 -24.77 20.16 -11.07
N LEU A 188 -24.39 21.44 -11.06
CA LEU A 188 -23.35 21.93 -11.95
C LEU A 188 -22.02 21.76 -11.21
N ASP A 189 -21.14 20.89 -11.73
CA ASP A 189 -19.82 20.64 -11.15
C ASP A 189 -18.89 21.86 -11.37
N ASN A 190 -17.83 22.04 -10.56
CA ASN A 190 -16.96 23.23 -10.71
C ASN A 190 -16.15 23.22 -12.02
N ASP A 191 -16.02 22.07 -12.70
CA ASP A 191 -15.47 22.02 -14.05
C ASP A 191 -16.48 22.47 -15.13
N GLY A 192 -17.73 22.77 -14.75
CA GLY A 192 -18.82 23.19 -15.61
C GLY A 192 -19.60 22.05 -16.27
N SER A 193 -19.54 20.83 -15.72
CA SER A 193 -20.34 19.69 -16.19
C SER A 193 -21.71 19.62 -15.51
N GLU A 194 -22.77 19.48 -16.30
CA GLU A 194 -24.12 19.18 -15.83
C GLU A 194 -24.20 17.72 -15.37
N THR A 195 -24.47 17.49 -14.09
CA THR A 195 -24.50 16.16 -13.47
C THR A 195 -25.89 15.84 -12.94
N TYR A 196 -26.45 14.69 -13.31
CA TYR A 196 -27.81 14.25 -12.94
C TYR A 196 -27.79 12.84 -12.35
N TRP A 197 -28.64 12.59 -11.37
CA TRP A 197 -28.80 11.28 -10.72
C TRP A 197 -30.26 10.97 -10.42
N GLU A 198 -30.55 9.69 -10.24
CA GLU A 198 -31.91 9.20 -10.02
C GLU A 198 -32.36 9.40 -8.55
N PRO A 199 -33.66 9.32 -8.23
CA PRO A 199 -34.11 9.43 -6.85
C PRO A 199 -33.57 8.24 -6.05
N VAL A 200 -32.75 8.49 -5.03
CA VAL A 200 -32.35 7.45 -4.08
C VAL A 200 -33.61 6.84 -3.46
N PRO A 201 -33.82 5.51 -3.50
CA PRO A 201 -35.02 4.89 -2.97
C PRO A 201 -35.13 5.10 -1.46
N ILE A 202 -36.34 5.33 -0.98
CA ILE A 202 -36.61 5.48 0.46
C ILE A 202 -36.67 4.08 1.08
N ASP A 203 -35.52 3.55 1.48
CA ASP A 203 -35.46 2.39 2.36
C ASP A 203 -35.98 2.82 3.75
N HIS A 204 -37.17 2.31 4.12
CA HIS A 204 -37.82 2.56 5.40
C HIS A 204 -37.10 1.94 6.60
N CYS A 205 -36.24 0.94 6.37
CA CYS A 205 -35.51 0.21 7.41
C CYS A 205 -34.01 0.56 7.45
N HIS A 206 -33.51 1.30 6.45
CA HIS A 206 -32.14 1.77 6.33
C HIS A 206 -31.07 0.65 6.42
N PHE A 207 -31.33 -0.51 5.82
CA PHE A 207 -30.35 -1.60 5.69
C PHE A 207 -29.07 -1.14 4.98
N ASP A 208 -29.17 -0.19 4.06
CA ASP A 208 -28.00 0.40 3.38
C ASP A 208 -27.18 1.39 4.22
N ARG A 209 -27.61 1.67 5.45
CA ARG A 209 -26.75 2.30 6.48
C ARG A 209 -25.78 1.34 7.16
N TYR A 210 -25.80 0.05 6.83
CA TYR A 210 -24.99 -0.96 7.50
C TYR A 210 -24.12 -1.74 6.51
N ASP A 211 -22.80 -1.60 6.69
CA ASP A 211 -21.77 -2.40 6.01
C ASP A 211 -21.42 -3.61 6.90
N ILE A 212 -21.49 -4.83 6.36
CA ILE A 212 -21.18 -6.06 7.09
C ILE A 212 -19.66 -6.26 7.14
N LEU A 213 -19.03 -6.02 8.30
CA LEU A 213 -17.59 -6.24 8.47
C LEU A 213 -17.26 -7.73 8.56
N TYR A 214 -18.01 -8.46 9.39
CA TYR A 214 -17.80 -9.89 9.67
C TYR A 214 -19.13 -10.63 9.78
N GLU A 215 -19.13 -11.89 9.33
CA GLU A 215 -20.27 -12.81 9.40
C GLU A 215 -19.73 -14.21 9.72
N GLY A 216 -20.11 -14.79 10.86
CA GLY A 216 -19.53 -16.06 11.31
C GLY A 216 -19.78 -16.38 12.78
N LEU A 217 -19.08 -17.39 13.29
CA LEU A 217 -19.11 -17.76 14.71
C LEU A 217 -18.23 -16.82 15.54
N ALA A 218 -18.75 -16.37 16.67
CA ALA A 218 -18.02 -15.61 17.69
C ALA A 218 -18.14 -16.30 19.05
N THR A 219 -17.12 -16.12 19.87
CA THR A 219 -17.22 -16.40 21.30
C THR A 219 -18.03 -15.27 21.95
N LYS A 220 -19.10 -15.63 22.66
CA LYS A 220 -19.85 -14.75 23.55
C LYS A 220 -19.42 -15.08 24.98
N LEU A 221 -18.98 -14.07 25.72
CA LEU A 221 -18.73 -14.12 27.16
C LEU A 221 -19.88 -13.38 27.86
N SER A 222 -20.58 -14.04 28.78
CA SER A 222 -21.66 -13.43 29.56
C SER A 222 -21.48 -13.65 31.07
N PRO A 223 -21.99 -12.75 31.92
CA PRO A 223 -22.01 -12.96 33.37
C PRO A 223 -22.81 -14.21 33.75
N LYS A 224 -22.43 -14.89 34.84
CA LYS A 224 -23.37 -15.72 35.61
C LYS A 224 -24.43 -14.83 36.25
N GLU A 225 -25.59 -15.39 36.60
CA GLU A 225 -26.65 -14.63 37.26
C GLU A 225 -26.14 -13.91 38.51
N HIS A 226 -26.68 -12.70 38.75
CA HIS A 226 -26.27 -11.76 39.81
C HIS A 226 -24.89 -11.09 39.65
N GLN A 227 -24.08 -11.40 38.62
CA GLN A 227 -22.84 -10.64 38.33
C GLN A 227 -23.09 -9.46 37.37
N ASN A 228 -22.58 -8.28 37.72
CA ASN A 228 -22.81 -7.03 36.97
C ASN A 228 -21.77 -6.81 35.83
N SER A 229 -21.22 -7.89 35.28
CA SER A 229 -20.21 -7.86 34.20
C SER A 229 -20.89 -7.75 32.83
N PRO A 230 -20.40 -6.92 31.91
CA PRO A 230 -21.03 -6.77 30.59
C PRO A 230 -20.77 -7.98 29.70
N THR A 231 -21.69 -8.25 28.77
CA THR A 231 -21.51 -9.27 27.73
C THR A 231 -20.46 -8.81 26.71
N ILE A 232 -19.48 -9.66 26.39
CA ILE A 232 -18.42 -9.36 25.42
C ILE A 232 -18.47 -10.39 24.28
N TYR A 233 -18.42 -9.92 23.05
CA TYR A 233 -18.27 -10.76 21.86
C TYR A 233 -16.82 -10.69 21.36
N THR A 234 -16.19 -11.83 21.14
CA THR A 234 -14.81 -11.94 20.65
C THR A 234 -14.70 -12.86 19.43
N VAL A 235 -13.87 -12.45 18.48
CA VAL A 235 -13.48 -13.22 17.30
C VAL A 235 -11.97 -13.14 17.17
N THR A 236 -11.32 -14.28 16.94
CA THR A 236 -9.86 -14.41 16.80
C THR A 236 -9.55 -15.33 15.62
N MET A 237 -9.45 -14.77 14.42
CA MET A 237 -9.15 -15.47 13.17
C MET A 237 -7.92 -14.84 12.48
N GLN A 238 -7.39 -15.51 11.44
CA GLN A 238 -6.17 -15.05 10.74
C GLN A 238 -6.35 -13.72 10.00
N GLU A 239 -7.56 -13.44 9.47
CA GLU A 239 -7.90 -12.18 8.80
C GLU A 239 -8.61 -11.19 9.73
N THR A 240 -9.50 -11.68 10.60
CA THR A 240 -10.38 -10.85 11.43
C THR A 240 -10.16 -11.12 12.91
N THR A 241 -9.85 -10.10 13.70
CA THR A 241 -9.76 -10.17 15.17
C THR A 241 -10.40 -8.94 15.81
N PHE A 242 -11.31 -9.14 16.77
CA PHE A 242 -11.90 -8.08 17.58
C PHE A 242 -12.45 -8.59 18.93
N ALA A 243 -12.60 -7.68 19.89
CA ALA A 243 -13.41 -7.88 21.08
C ALA A 243 -14.27 -6.62 21.26
N LEU A 244 -15.57 -6.80 21.50
CA LEU A 244 -16.55 -5.71 21.59
C LEU A 244 -17.52 -5.98 22.74
N THR A 245 -17.70 -4.98 23.60
CA THR A 245 -18.54 -5.02 24.79
C THR A 245 -19.95 -4.54 24.45
N LYS A 246 -20.97 -5.37 24.68
CA LYS A 246 -22.37 -4.96 24.55
C LYS A 246 -22.71 -3.87 25.57
N THR A 247 -23.25 -2.76 25.09
CA THR A 247 -23.66 -1.60 25.92
C THR A 247 -25.17 -1.49 26.05
N SER A 248 -25.92 -1.72 24.97
CA SER A 248 -27.38 -1.70 24.96
C SER A 248 -27.94 -2.59 23.83
N ASP A 249 -29.26 -2.58 23.63
CA ASP A 249 -29.91 -3.11 22.44
C ASP A 249 -30.78 -2.02 21.80
N ILE A 250 -30.86 -2.02 20.46
CA ILE A 250 -31.81 -1.24 19.66
C ILE A 250 -32.56 -2.15 18.68
N ASP A 251 -33.84 -1.89 18.46
CA ASP A 251 -34.63 -2.62 17.47
C ASP A 251 -34.68 -1.85 16.14
N VAL A 252 -34.17 -2.47 15.07
CA VAL A 252 -34.11 -1.91 13.71
C VAL A 252 -34.81 -2.88 12.76
N CYS A 253 -35.93 -2.47 12.18
CA CYS A 253 -36.72 -3.30 11.25
C CYS A 253 -37.13 -4.69 11.82
N GLY A 254 -37.33 -4.80 13.13
CA GLY A 254 -37.62 -6.09 13.80
C GLY A 254 -36.40 -7.00 14.03
N TYR A 255 -35.19 -6.50 13.77
CA TYR A 255 -33.93 -7.10 14.24
C TYR A 255 -33.45 -6.37 15.49
N LYS A 256 -33.12 -7.12 16.54
CA LYS A 256 -32.57 -6.58 17.77
C LYS A 256 -31.04 -6.54 17.68
N LEU A 257 -30.50 -5.34 17.47
CA LEU A 257 -29.06 -5.12 17.30
C LEU A 257 -28.46 -4.70 18.65
N SER A 258 -27.45 -5.43 19.11
CA SER A 258 -26.69 -5.02 20.29
C SER A 258 -25.72 -3.90 19.92
N GLN A 259 -25.82 -2.77 20.61
CA GLN A 259 -24.84 -1.69 20.54
C GLN A 259 -23.54 -2.11 21.24
N THR A 260 -22.41 -1.60 20.78
CA THR A 260 -21.09 -1.86 21.37
C THR A 260 -20.56 -0.63 22.12
N GLU A 261 -19.33 -0.66 22.64
CA GLU A 261 -18.66 0.54 23.15
C GLU A 261 -18.24 1.51 22.03
N HIS A 262 -18.24 1.07 20.77
CA HIS A 262 -17.96 1.93 19.62
C HIS A 262 -19.25 2.38 18.92
N PRO A 263 -19.53 3.70 18.80
CA PRO A 263 -20.85 4.20 18.37
C PRO A 263 -21.23 3.89 16.91
N LYS A 264 -20.26 3.47 16.07
CA LYS A 264 -20.53 2.98 14.70
C LYS A 264 -20.67 1.44 14.60
N LEU A 265 -20.37 0.65 15.64
CA LEU A 265 -20.36 -0.82 15.55
C LEU A 265 -21.54 -1.45 16.29
N PHE A 266 -22.21 -2.36 15.60
CA PHE A 266 -23.40 -3.08 16.05
C PHE A 266 -23.26 -4.57 15.79
N ILE A 267 -23.78 -5.39 16.70
CA ILE A 267 -23.74 -6.85 16.60
C ILE A 267 -25.17 -7.38 16.53
N LEU A 268 -25.49 -8.12 15.46
CA LEU A 268 -26.68 -8.95 15.40
C LEU A 268 -26.29 -10.38 15.76
N GLN A 269 -26.86 -10.92 16.84
CA GLN A 269 -26.83 -12.36 17.13
C GLN A 269 -27.97 -13.04 16.35
N THR A 270 -27.66 -14.05 15.52
CA THR A 270 -28.64 -14.66 14.60
C THR A 270 -28.20 -16.07 14.13
N SER A 271 -28.90 -16.65 13.15
CA SER A 271 -28.51 -17.87 12.45
C SER A 271 -27.99 -17.59 11.03
N LYS A 272 -27.34 -18.59 10.42
CA LYS A 272 -26.82 -18.53 9.04
C LYS A 272 -27.90 -18.22 7.98
N GLU A 273 -29.16 -18.48 8.30
CA GLU A 273 -30.32 -18.30 7.42
C GLU A 273 -30.96 -16.91 7.57
N ARG A 274 -30.93 -16.32 8.78
CA ARG A 274 -31.64 -15.07 9.11
C ARG A 274 -30.69 -13.87 9.19
N LYS A 275 -30.09 -13.51 8.06
CA LYS A 275 -29.14 -12.39 7.95
C LYS A 275 -29.85 -11.03 7.91
N PHE A 276 -29.17 -9.99 8.38
CA PHE A 276 -29.62 -8.59 8.23
C PHE A 276 -29.41 -8.09 6.80
N LYS A 277 -28.21 -8.32 6.27
CA LYS A 277 -27.77 -8.01 4.90
C LYS A 277 -26.67 -9.01 4.51
N THR A 278 -26.50 -9.30 3.22
CA THR A 278 -25.41 -10.16 2.73
C THR A 278 -24.09 -9.39 2.75
N ARG A 279 -22.99 -10.01 3.20
CA ARG A 279 -21.65 -9.41 3.15
C ARG A 279 -21.28 -9.06 1.70
N ALA A 280 -21.02 -7.77 1.46
CA ALA A 280 -20.63 -7.20 0.18
C ALA A 280 -19.29 -6.44 0.33
N LYS A 281 -18.71 -5.98 -0.79
CA LYS A 281 -17.44 -5.25 -0.77
C LYS A 281 -17.66 -3.81 -0.31
N ILE A 282 -17.11 -3.46 0.86
CA ILE A 282 -17.25 -2.15 1.51
C ILE A 282 -16.66 -1.05 0.60
N SER A 283 -17.30 0.11 0.50
CA SER A 283 -16.72 1.24 -0.24
C SER A 283 -15.56 1.86 0.51
N VAL A 284 -14.53 2.33 -0.21
CA VAL A 284 -13.32 2.87 0.41
C VAL A 284 -13.63 4.11 1.26
N ASP A 285 -14.65 4.87 0.88
CA ASP A 285 -15.17 6.05 1.57
C ASP A 285 -15.73 5.74 2.98
N ASN A 286 -16.12 4.49 3.25
CA ASN A 286 -16.61 4.00 4.55
C ASN A 286 -15.52 3.31 5.39
N LEU A 287 -14.30 3.11 4.87
CA LEU A 287 -13.22 2.47 5.63
C LEU A 287 -12.52 3.49 6.54
N ASP A 288 -12.73 3.35 7.84
CA ASP A 288 -12.31 4.31 8.86
C ASP A 288 -11.08 3.77 9.62
N ILE A 289 -9.91 4.36 9.35
CA ILE A 289 -8.63 3.92 9.96
C ILE A 289 -8.60 4.13 11.48
N PHE A 290 -9.33 5.12 12.01
CA PHE A 290 -9.43 5.33 13.46
C PHE A 290 -10.31 4.25 14.10
N LEU A 291 -11.41 3.88 13.46
CA LEU A 291 -12.23 2.74 13.87
C LEU A 291 -11.42 1.43 13.88
N TYR A 292 -10.62 1.16 12.84
CA TYR A 292 -9.70 0.02 12.81
C TYR A 292 -8.72 0.02 13.99
N VAL A 293 -8.01 1.13 14.22
CA VAL A 293 -7.02 1.27 15.30
C VAL A 293 -7.67 1.18 16.69
N ASN A 294 -8.81 1.85 16.90
CA ASN A 294 -9.55 1.82 18.17
C ASN A 294 -10.03 0.40 18.50
N SER A 295 -10.52 -0.35 17.52
CA SER A 295 -10.95 -1.75 17.73
C SER A 295 -9.80 -2.65 18.21
N LYS A 296 -8.56 -2.41 17.75
CA LYS A 296 -7.37 -3.12 18.23
C LYS A 296 -7.00 -2.71 19.66
N PHE A 297 -7.09 -1.43 20.01
CA PHE A 297 -6.86 -0.99 21.39
C PHE A 297 -7.87 -1.59 22.38
N VAL A 298 -9.16 -1.64 22.02
CA VAL A 298 -10.18 -2.33 22.82
C VAL A 298 -9.86 -3.82 22.97
N TYR A 299 -9.51 -4.51 21.88
CA TYR A 299 -9.10 -5.93 21.94
C TYR A 299 -7.89 -6.17 22.86
N VAL A 300 -6.86 -5.32 22.78
CA VAL A 300 -5.69 -5.38 23.66
C VAL A 300 -6.07 -5.17 25.13
N GLU A 301 -6.92 -4.18 25.41
CA GLU A 301 -7.44 -3.92 26.76
C GLU A 301 -8.17 -5.15 27.31
N LYS A 302 -9.07 -5.78 26.54
CA LYS A 302 -9.79 -6.98 26.98
C LYS A 302 -8.87 -8.19 27.17
N HIS A 303 -7.91 -8.41 26.27
CA HIS A 303 -6.94 -9.53 26.39
C HIS A 303 -6.08 -9.39 27.65
N ILE A 304 -5.45 -8.22 27.86
CA ILE A 304 -4.63 -7.94 29.03
C ILE A 304 -5.47 -8.05 30.32
N ARG A 305 -6.68 -7.48 30.33
CA ARG A 305 -7.60 -7.55 31.48
C ARG A 305 -7.95 -8.99 31.84
N THR A 306 -8.26 -9.82 30.84
CA THR A 306 -8.58 -11.25 31.04
C THR A 306 -7.38 -12.03 31.59
N GLN A 307 -6.19 -11.82 31.02
CA GLN A 307 -4.94 -12.45 31.48
C GLN A 307 -4.55 -12.02 32.91
N LEU A 308 -4.78 -10.74 33.27
CA LEU A 308 -4.55 -10.25 34.63
C LEU A 308 -5.56 -10.82 35.63
N THR A 309 -6.84 -10.98 35.26
CA THR A 309 -7.84 -11.62 36.12
C THR A 309 -7.53 -13.10 36.35
N GLN A 310 -7.05 -13.82 35.33
CA GLN A 310 -6.57 -15.20 35.46
C GLN A 310 -5.36 -15.29 36.40
N LEU A 311 -4.31 -14.50 36.13
CA LEU A 311 -3.12 -14.42 36.99
C LEU A 311 -3.46 -14.07 38.45
N TYR A 312 -4.44 -13.19 38.68
CA TYR A 312 -4.90 -12.84 40.03
C TYR A 312 -5.57 -14.03 40.74
N ARG A 313 -6.39 -14.82 40.04
CA ARG A 313 -6.97 -16.07 40.59
C ARG A 313 -5.86 -17.05 40.95
N ASP A 314 -4.95 -17.32 40.02
CA ASP A 314 -3.84 -18.27 40.20
C ASP A 314 -2.95 -17.87 41.41
N ILE A 315 -2.63 -16.58 41.57
CA ILE A 315 -1.86 -16.06 42.70
C ILE A 315 -2.63 -16.22 44.02
N MET A 316 -3.94 -15.93 44.05
CA MET A 316 -4.73 -16.03 45.29
C MET A 316 -4.98 -17.48 45.70
N GLU A 317 -5.17 -18.39 44.75
CA GLU A 317 -5.25 -19.82 44.99
C GLU A 317 -3.91 -20.37 45.52
N GLN A 318 -2.79 -20.06 44.86
CA GLN A 318 -1.44 -20.46 45.32
C GLN A 318 -1.11 -19.89 46.71
N LYS A 319 -1.47 -18.62 46.97
CA LYS A 319 -1.31 -18.00 48.29
C LYS A 319 -2.15 -18.74 49.34
N CYS A 320 -3.41 -19.02 49.05
CA CYS A 320 -4.27 -19.74 49.99
C CYS A 320 -3.78 -21.17 50.25
N ALA A 321 -3.35 -21.90 49.23
CA ALA A 321 -2.75 -23.23 49.38
C ALA A 321 -1.49 -23.19 50.25
N LEU A 322 -0.62 -22.19 50.07
CA LEU A 322 0.56 -21.98 50.90
C LEU A 322 0.19 -21.61 52.35
N GLU A 323 -0.79 -20.74 52.56
CA GLU A 323 -1.25 -20.41 53.92
C GLU A 323 -1.94 -21.61 54.61
N ARG A 324 -2.68 -22.46 53.87
CA ARG A 324 -3.24 -23.73 54.35
C ARG A 324 -2.13 -24.70 54.78
N GLN A 325 -1.07 -24.84 53.98
CA GLN A 325 0.12 -25.64 54.33
C GLN A 325 0.88 -25.07 55.54
N ILE A 326 1.02 -23.75 55.66
CA ILE A 326 1.67 -23.12 56.82
C ILE A 326 0.86 -23.36 58.10
N LEU A 327 -0.47 -23.29 58.03
CA LEU A 327 -1.35 -23.60 59.16
C LEU A 327 -1.28 -25.07 59.54
N GLN A 328 -1.35 -26.00 58.58
CA GLN A 328 -1.15 -27.44 58.84
C GLN A 328 0.20 -27.71 59.52
N ASN A 329 1.29 -27.11 59.03
CA ASN A 329 2.64 -27.20 59.61
C ASN A 329 2.82 -26.43 60.95
N ALA A 330 1.82 -25.66 61.38
CA ALA A 330 1.77 -25.07 62.72
C ALA A 330 0.94 -25.94 63.68
N LEU A 331 -0.16 -26.54 63.22
CA LEU A 331 -1.00 -27.44 64.02
C LEU A 331 -0.26 -28.74 64.39
N THR A 332 0.61 -29.27 63.52
CA THR A 332 1.47 -30.43 63.85
C THR A 332 2.45 -30.18 65.01
N LEU A 333 2.75 -28.91 65.33
CA LEU A 333 3.57 -28.53 66.47
C LEU A 333 2.77 -28.25 67.74
N ALA A 334 1.44 -28.19 67.69
CA ALA A 334 0.59 -27.71 68.79
C ALA A 334 0.76 -28.53 70.08
N SER A 335 0.94 -29.84 69.95
CA SER A 335 1.14 -30.77 71.07
C SER A 335 2.57 -30.77 71.65
N ILE A 336 3.54 -30.18 70.96
CA ILE A 336 4.97 -30.21 71.30
C ILE A 336 5.47 -28.82 71.75
N ALA A 337 5.04 -27.77 71.07
CA ALA A 337 5.47 -26.39 71.28
C ALA A 337 4.32 -25.41 71.00
N PRO A 338 3.27 -25.36 71.87
CA PRO A 338 2.08 -24.55 71.63
C PRO A 338 2.36 -23.05 71.52
N ASP A 339 3.37 -22.51 72.22
CA ASP A 339 3.81 -21.12 72.08
C ASP A 339 4.36 -20.81 70.68
N GLU A 340 5.08 -21.76 70.07
CA GLU A 340 5.56 -21.65 68.69
C GLU A 340 4.42 -21.75 67.68
N THR A 341 3.44 -22.63 67.92
CA THR A 341 2.22 -22.73 67.11
C THR A 341 1.40 -21.43 67.17
N ALA A 342 1.20 -20.86 68.36
CA ALA A 342 0.50 -19.59 68.54
C ALA A 342 1.18 -18.45 67.76
N HIS A 343 2.51 -18.34 67.90
CA HIS A 343 3.31 -17.36 67.19
C HIS A 343 3.29 -17.56 65.66
N ARG A 344 3.27 -18.80 65.16
CA ARG A 344 3.17 -19.13 63.72
C ARG A 344 1.80 -18.81 63.13
N ILE A 345 0.71 -19.12 63.85
CA ILE A 345 -0.66 -18.85 63.40
C ILE A 345 -0.94 -17.36 63.41
N MET A 346 -0.63 -16.67 64.50
CA MET A 346 -0.95 -15.24 64.67
C MET A 346 0.05 -14.30 63.99
N LYS A 347 1.24 -14.80 63.61
CA LYS A 347 2.35 -14.04 62.97
C LYS A 347 2.88 -12.86 63.82
N GLU A 348 2.47 -12.78 65.08
CA GLU A 348 2.79 -11.73 66.06
C GLU A 348 3.37 -12.37 67.35
N PRO A 349 4.15 -11.63 68.17
CA PRO A 349 4.46 -12.01 69.55
C PRO A 349 3.27 -11.71 70.50
N GLY A 350 3.30 -12.29 71.70
CA GLY A 350 2.29 -12.04 72.74
C GLY A 350 1.06 -12.94 72.71
N TYR A 351 1.09 -14.03 71.93
CA TYR A 351 0.08 -15.08 71.96
C TYR A 351 0.72 -16.39 72.42
N THR A 352 0.07 -17.05 73.37
CA THR A 352 0.35 -18.45 73.78
C THR A 352 -0.80 -19.33 73.29
N ALA A 353 -0.66 -20.65 73.40
CA ALA A 353 -1.77 -21.58 73.19
C ALA A 353 -1.83 -22.66 74.28
N VAL A 354 -3.04 -23.19 74.49
CA VAL A 354 -3.30 -24.35 75.35
C VAL A 354 -4.08 -25.38 74.54
N VAL A 355 -3.53 -26.59 74.42
CA VAL A 355 -4.23 -27.74 73.81
C VAL A 355 -5.20 -28.33 74.82
N SER A 356 -6.40 -28.71 74.38
CA SER A 356 -7.41 -29.36 75.21
C SER A 356 -8.24 -30.33 74.36
N GLY A 357 -7.77 -31.58 74.26
CA GLY A 357 -8.30 -32.56 73.32
C GLY A 357 -8.01 -32.15 71.87
N GLU A 358 -9.03 -32.17 71.02
CA GLU A 358 -8.96 -31.83 69.58
C GLU A 358 -9.02 -30.31 69.32
N VAL A 359 -8.83 -29.50 70.37
CA VAL A 359 -9.08 -28.05 70.38
C VAL A 359 -7.83 -27.28 70.84
N LEU A 360 -7.56 -26.15 70.19
CA LEU A 360 -6.48 -25.21 70.51
C LEU A 360 -7.05 -23.88 71.00
N HIS A 361 -6.79 -23.54 72.25
CA HIS A 361 -7.14 -22.24 72.82
C HIS A 361 -5.96 -21.27 72.69
N LEU A 362 -6.03 -20.35 71.73
CA LEU A 362 -5.10 -19.23 71.59
C LEU A 362 -5.43 -18.16 72.63
N VAL A 363 -4.44 -17.74 73.41
CA VAL A 363 -4.60 -16.72 74.45
C VAL A 363 -3.74 -15.50 74.12
N LYS A 364 -4.38 -14.34 73.95
CA LYS A 364 -3.69 -13.05 73.74
C LYS A 364 -3.31 -12.44 75.08
N CYS A 365 -2.01 -12.36 75.34
CA CYS A 365 -1.44 -11.89 76.60
C CYS A 365 -1.21 -10.38 76.61
N VAL A 366 -1.09 -9.79 77.80
CA VAL A 366 -1.04 -8.32 77.98
C VAL A 366 0.40 -7.80 77.82
N PRO A 367 0.68 -6.83 76.92
CA PRO A 367 2.02 -6.26 76.78
C PRO A 367 2.43 -5.46 78.01
N VAL A 368 3.66 -5.69 78.49
CA VAL A 368 4.24 -5.05 79.68
C VAL A 368 5.71 -4.68 79.48
N GLU A 369 6.15 -3.59 80.12
CA GLU A 369 7.56 -3.19 80.10
C GLU A 369 8.39 -4.05 81.08
N CYS A 370 9.54 -4.50 80.60
CA CYS A 370 10.48 -5.39 81.29
C CYS A 370 11.89 -4.79 81.21
N LYS A 371 12.68 -4.93 82.29
CA LYS A 371 14.09 -4.50 82.31
C LYS A 371 15.01 -5.71 82.27
N LEU A 372 16.08 -5.65 81.47
CA LEU A 372 17.06 -6.74 81.36
C LEU A 372 17.74 -6.99 82.73
N ARG A 373 17.86 -8.26 83.12
CA ARG A 373 18.53 -8.68 84.36
C ARG A 373 19.80 -9.44 84.03
N HIS A 374 20.92 -9.05 84.63
CA HIS A 374 22.17 -9.81 84.50
C HIS A 374 22.19 -10.98 85.49
N THR A 375 22.70 -12.13 85.06
CA THR A 375 22.83 -13.35 85.87
C THR A 375 24.15 -14.06 85.56
N ASN A 376 24.75 -14.70 86.57
CA ASN A 376 26.00 -15.46 86.41
C ASN A 376 25.77 -16.85 85.76
N GLN A 377 24.52 -17.29 85.69
CA GLN A 377 24.09 -18.49 84.95
C GLN A 377 23.44 -18.08 83.63
N CYS A 378 23.63 -18.89 82.60
CA CYS A 378 22.99 -18.74 81.29
C CYS A 378 21.66 -19.50 81.24
N TYR A 379 20.72 -18.99 80.46
CA TYR A 379 19.38 -19.54 80.27
C TYR A 379 19.04 -19.51 78.77
N HIS A 380 18.07 -20.31 78.33
CA HIS A 380 17.55 -20.25 76.95
C HIS A 380 16.64 -19.03 76.74
N GLU A 381 15.92 -18.62 77.77
CA GLU A 381 15.04 -17.47 77.84
C GLU A 381 15.77 -16.27 78.46
N LEU A 382 15.48 -15.07 77.99
CA LEU A 382 16.21 -13.86 78.39
C LEU A 382 15.83 -13.43 79.82
N PRO A 383 16.76 -13.36 80.79
CA PRO A 383 16.41 -12.99 82.17
C PRO A 383 15.97 -11.53 82.28
N VAL A 384 14.82 -11.28 82.90
CA VAL A 384 14.21 -9.94 83.02
C VAL A 384 13.66 -9.68 84.42
N ALA A 385 13.41 -8.41 84.71
CA ALA A 385 12.68 -7.94 85.88
C ALA A 385 11.36 -7.30 85.43
N HIS A 386 10.25 -7.86 85.90
CA HIS A 386 8.91 -7.31 85.77
C HIS A 386 8.12 -7.60 87.06
N ARG A 387 8.05 -6.60 87.95
CA ARG A 387 7.59 -6.71 89.37
C ARG A 387 8.45 -7.65 90.22
N ASN A 388 8.58 -8.91 89.81
CA ASN A 388 9.50 -9.92 90.34
C ASN A 388 10.57 -10.29 89.29
N SER A 389 11.48 -11.20 89.65
CA SER A 389 12.38 -11.87 88.69
C SER A 389 11.56 -12.79 87.78
N MET A 390 11.74 -12.64 86.46
CA MET A 390 11.10 -13.46 85.42
C MET A 390 12.10 -13.75 84.29
N PHE A 391 11.64 -14.50 83.28
CA PHE A 391 12.37 -14.78 82.06
C PHE A 391 11.46 -14.53 80.85
N LEU A 392 12.04 -14.20 79.70
CA LEU A 392 11.34 -13.79 78.49
C LEU A 392 11.66 -14.75 77.34
N GLN A 393 10.65 -15.47 76.85
CA GLN A 393 10.82 -16.39 75.72
C GLN A 393 11.28 -15.62 74.46
N PRO A 394 12.28 -16.12 73.69
CA PRO A 394 12.96 -15.31 72.67
C PRO A 394 12.11 -14.98 71.43
N ARG A 395 11.14 -15.82 71.05
CA ARG A 395 10.30 -15.63 69.85
C ARG A 395 8.93 -15.03 70.17
N SER A 396 8.14 -15.74 70.98
CA SER A 396 6.81 -15.34 71.44
C SER A 396 6.81 -14.09 72.36
N ARG A 397 7.92 -13.81 73.05
CA ARG A 397 8.06 -12.78 74.10
C ARG A 397 7.10 -12.93 75.29
N ILE A 398 6.63 -14.16 75.55
CA ILE A 398 5.86 -14.48 76.77
C ILE A 398 6.80 -14.42 77.99
N LEU A 399 6.28 -13.94 79.12
CA LEU A 399 6.96 -13.96 80.42
C LEU A 399 6.71 -15.27 81.17
N THR A 400 7.80 -15.93 81.56
CA THR A 400 7.79 -17.13 82.40
C THR A 400 8.38 -16.85 83.77
N LYS A 401 7.91 -17.58 84.80
CA LYS A 401 8.45 -17.48 86.18
C LYS A 401 9.78 -18.22 86.36
N THR A 402 10.07 -19.16 85.46
CA THR A 402 11.24 -20.05 85.46
C THR A 402 11.91 -20.03 84.09
N GLY A 403 13.24 -20.13 84.08
CA GLY A 403 14.06 -20.22 82.87
C GLY A 403 14.86 -21.52 82.84
N THR A 404 15.07 -22.05 81.64
CA THR A 404 15.78 -23.28 81.34
C THR A 404 17.28 -23.03 81.33
N VAL A 405 17.97 -23.38 82.43
CA VAL A 405 19.42 -23.23 82.59
C VAL A 405 20.17 -23.90 81.42
N ARG A 406 21.24 -23.27 80.97
CA ARG A 406 22.14 -23.77 79.91
C ARG A 406 23.60 -23.54 80.30
N ASP A 407 24.49 -24.43 79.88
CA ASP A 407 25.93 -24.20 79.97
C ASP A 407 26.35 -22.95 79.20
N CYS A 408 27.10 -22.07 79.87
CA CYS A 408 27.63 -20.84 79.29
C CYS A 408 28.82 -21.14 78.36
N ASN A 409 28.57 -21.41 77.07
CA ASN A 409 29.62 -21.63 76.09
C ASN A 409 30.12 -20.31 75.48
N GLU A 410 31.35 -19.90 75.83
CA GLU A 410 31.93 -18.64 75.36
C GLU A 410 32.31 -18.64 73.87
N LEU A 411 32.49 -19.81 73.23
CA LEU A 411 32.82 -19.92 71.80
C LEU A 411 31.69 -19.43 70.87
N LEU A 412 30.49 -19.19 71.40
CA LEU A 412 29.36 -18.61 70.67
C LEU A 412 29.22 -17.09 70.89
N LYS A 413 30.19 -16.44 71.54
CA LYS A 413 30.32 -14.97 71.62
C LYS A 413 31.04 -14.39 70.39
N THR A 414 30.53 -14.65 69.19
CA THR A 414 30.92 -13.85 68.01
C THR A 414 30.11 -12.56 67.96
N GLU A 415 30.73 -11.47 67.50
CA GLU A 415 30.00 -10.25 67.16
C GLU A 415 28.99 -10.57 66.05
N ALA A 416 27.72 -10.29 66.31
CA ALA A 416 26.62 -10.92 65.59
C ALA A 416 26.42 -10.33 64.18
N LEU A 417 27.20 -10.84 63.21
CA LEU A 417 26.75 -10.91 61.82
C LEU A 417 25.35 -11.53 61.80
N ALA A 418 24.38 -10.81 61.21
CA ALA A 418 23.00 -11.25 61.20
C ALA A 418 22.88 -12.65 60.56
N PRO A 419 22.23 -13.63 61.23
CA PRO A 419 22.19 -15.00 60.74
C PRO A 419 21.51 -15.06 59.37
N ALA A 420 22.11 -15.80 58.44
CA ALA A 420 21.64 -15.88 57.06
C ALA A 420 20.16 -16.35 57.01
N THR A 421 19.30 -15.51 56.43
CA THR A 421 17.88 -15.82 56.26
C THR A 421 17.72 -16.92 55.21
N ILE A 422 17.10 -18.04 55.59
CA ILE A 422 16.71 -19.10 54.66
C ILE A 422 15.71 -18.51 53.65
N GLN A 423 16.09 -18.48 52.37
CA GLN A 423 15.22 -17.99 51.30
C GLN A 423 14.34 -19.15 50.78
N PRO A 424 13.05 -18.90 50.47
CA PRO A 424 12.22 -19.89 49.80
C PRO A 424 12.69 -20.10 48.35
N LEU A 425 12.71 -21.36 47.89
CA LEU A 425 13.14 -21.73 46.54
C LEU A 425 12.04 -21.57 45.47
N THR A 426 10.90 -20.97 45.83
CA THR A 426 9.72 -20.85 44.97
C THR A 426 9.89 -19.71 43.96
N TYR A 427 10.07 -20.05 42.69
CA TYR A 427 10.03 -19.10 41.58
C TYR A 427 8.63 -19.09 40.93
N GLN A 428 8.18 -17.93 40.47
CA GLN A 428 6.84 -17.77 39.88
C GLN A 428 6.88 -18.07 38.38
N THR A 429 6.00 -18.96 37.92
CA THR A 429 6.04 -19.60 36.58
C THR A 429 5.06 -19.02 35.55
N TRP A 430 4.51 -17.83 35.80
CA TRP A 430 3.58 -17.22 34.85
C TRP A 430 4.30 -16.71 33.59
N HIS A 431 3.75 -17.04 32.43
CA HIS A 431 4.21 -16.57 31.13
C HIS A 431 3.07 -15.87 30.38
N TYR A 432 3.32 -14.63 29.94
CA TYR A 432 2.36 -13.85 29.16
C TYR A 432 2.08 -14.50 27.79
N THR A 433 0.81 -14.73 27.46
CA THR A 433 0.42 -15.19 26.12
C THR A 433 0.26 -14.00 25.17
N SER A 434 1.13 -13.92 24.16
CA SER A 434 1.09 -12.86 23.15
C SER A 434 0.10 -13.16 22.02
N THR A 435 -0.63 -12.13 21.59
CA THR A 435 -1.65 -12.23 20.55
C THR A 435 -1.04 -12.12 19.16
N SER A 436 -0.52 -13.24 18.64
CA SER A 436 0.13 -13.32 17.31
C SER A 436 -0.71 -12.77 16.16
N SER A 437 -2.04 -12.90 16.21
CA SER A 437 -2.96 -12.39 15.18
C SER A 437 -3.08 -10.85 15.15
N LEU A 438 -2.72 -10.15 16.23
CA LEU A 438 -2.98 -8.70 16.36
C LEU A 438 -2.22 -7.85 15.34
N ALA A 439 -1.03 -8.30 14.94
CA ALA A 439 -0.22 -7.62 13.93
C ALA A 439 -0.89 -7.65 12.53
N THR A 440 -1.50 -8.79 12.17
CA THR A 440 -1.99 -9.07 10.82
C THR A 440 -3.50 -8.87 10.63
N SER A 441 -4.30 -8.99 11.70
CA SER A 441 -5.77 -8.99 11.65
C SER A 441 -6.39 -7.85 12.48
N GLY A 442 -7.65 -7.51 12.18
CA GLY A 442 -8.44 -6.50 12.90
C GLY A 442 -9.92 -6.61 12.50
N ILE A 443 -10.69 -5.52 12.56
CA ILE A 443 -12.09 -5.50 12.05
C ILE A 443 -12.20 -5.42 10.52
N TYR A 444 -11.13 -5.05 9.82
CA TYR A 444 -11.06 -5.00 8.34
C TYR A 444 -10.05 -6.04 7.84
N ASN A 445 -10.36 -6.63 6.69
CA ASN A 445 -9.46 -7.56 6.01
C ASN A 445 -8.28 -6.80 5.34
N PRO A 446 -7.12 -7.44 5.10
CA PRO A 446 -5.96 -6.79 4.51
C PRO A 446 -6.22 -6.11 3.15
N GLU A 447 -7.04 -6.72 2.28
CA GLU A 447 -7.38 -6.14 0.97
C GLU A 447 -8.05 -4.76 1.10
N ASP A 448 -8.93 -4.59 2.10
CA ASP A 448 -9.62 -3.31 2.34
C ASP A 448 -8.66 -2.24 2.87
N LEU A 449 -7.68 -2.64 3.70
CA LEU A 449 -6.63 -1.75 4.16
C LEU A 449 -5.70 -1.29 3.03
N ASP A 450 -5.33 -2.18 2.10
CA ASP A 450 -4.54 -1.80 0.92
C ASP A 450 -5.33 -0.96 -0.08
N ARG A 451 -6.65 -1.18 -0.23
CA ARG A 451 -7.55 -0.30 -0.98
C ARG A 451 -7.60 1.10 -0.37
N LEU A 452 -7.77 1.20 0.96
CA LEU A 452 -7.78 2.48 1.69
C LEU A 452 -6.43 3.20 1.58
N ARG A 453 -5.33 2.47 1.78
CA ARG A 453 -3.96 2.99 1.60
C ARG A 453 -3.74 3.54 0.20
N SER A 454 -4.12 2.80 -0.83
CA SER A 454 -4.00 3.22 -2.23
C SER A 454 -4.80 4.49 -2.52
N HIS A 455 -6.02 4.60 -1.97
CA HIS A 455 -6.86 5.78 -2.10
C HIS A 455 -6.28 7.02 -1.39
N ILE A 456 -5.70 6.85 -0.20
CA ILE A 456 -5.04 7.94 0.55
C ILE A 456 -3.73 8.38 -0.13
N MET A 457 -2.95 7.44 -0.68
CA MET A 457 -1.67 7.73 -1.33
C MET A 457 -1.85 8.36 -2.72
N PHE A 458 -2.88 7.99 -3.48
CA PHE A 458 -3.04 8.43 -4.87
C PHE A 458 -2.99 9.97 -5.08
N PRO A 459 -3.66 10.82 -4.27
CA PRO A 459 -3.52 12.28 -4.37
C PRO A 459 -2.09 12.80 -4.13
N VAL A 460 -1.31 12.12 -3.28
CA VAL A 460 0.08 12.46 -2.93
C VAL A 460 1.05 12.03 -4.02
N GLU A 461 0.84 10.85 -4.60
CA GLU A 461 1.69 10.28 -5.64
C GLU A 461 1.42 10.88 -7.03
N ARG A 462 0.16 11.20 -7.34
CA ARG A 462 -0.29 11.79 -8.62
C ARG A 462 0.59 12.94 -9.15
N PRO A 463 0.94 13.99 -8.38
CA PRO A 463 1.82 15.05 -8.89
C PRO A 463 3.25 14.57 -9.21
N SER A 464 3.77 13.59 -8.45
CA SER A 464 5.07 12.97 -8.73
C SER A 464 5.03 12.12 -10.01
N MET A 465 3.96 11.34 -10.18
CA MET A 465 3.72 10.56 -11.40
C MET A 465 3.57 11.47 -12.63
N LEU A 466 2.78 12.54 -12.55
CA LEU A 466 2.60 13.49 -13.64
C LEU A 466 3.91 14.22 -14.00
N ASN A 467 4.73 14.60 -13.02
CA ASN A 467 6.06 15.16 -13.25
C ASN A 467 6.99 14.15 -13.95
N THR A 468 6.92 12.88 -13.55
CA THR A 468 7.70 11.78 -14.18
C THR A 468 7.26 11.51 -15.62
N ILE A 469 5.95 11.51 -15.89
CA ILE A 469 5.40 11.40 -17.27
C ILE A 469 5.83 12.61 -18.10
N ALA A 470 5.73 13.84 -17.55
CA ALA A 470 6.15 15.05 -18.25
C ALA A 470 7.65 15.04 -18.60
N ARG A 471 8.52 14.60 -17.67
CA ARG A 471 9.95 14.39 -17.92
C ARG A 471 10.20 13.39 -19.05
N GLY A 472 9.52 12.24 -19.02
CA GLY A 472 9.60 11.23 -20.09
C GLY A 472 9.14 11.77 -21.45
N ALA A 473 8.02 12.49 -21.49
CA ALA A 473 7.53 13.16 -22.70
C ALA A 473 8.45 14.29 -23.21
N MET A 474 9.24 14.90 -22.31
CA MET A 474 10.32 15.84 -22.62
C MET A 474 11.66 15.15 -22.95
N GLY A 475 11.69 13.82 -23.11
CA GLY A 475 12.88 13.06 -23.51
C GLY A 475 13.91 12.84 -22.39
N SER A 476 13.55 13.06 -21.12
CA SER A 476 14.40 12.73 -19.96
C SER A 476 14.24 11.27 -19.55
N GLU A 477 15.29 10.66 -19.02
CA GLU A 477 15.24 9.28 -18.51
C GLU A 477 14.23 9.14 -17.36
N ILE A 478 13.37 8.12 -17.46
CA ILE A 478 12.42 7.74 -16.41
C ILE A 478 13.12 6.83 -15.40
N PRO A 479 13.15 7.14 -14.09
CA PRO A 479 13.77 6.28 -13.09
C PRO A 479 13.14 4.87 -13.06
N ALA A 480 13.99 3.83 -13.06
CA ALA A 480 13.54 2.45 -13.04
C ALA A 480 12.62 2.17 -11.83
N GLY A 481 11.50 1.50 -12.07
CA GLY A 481 10.48 1.20 -11.06
C GLY A 481 9.46 2.32 -10.79
N SER A 482 9.55 3.49 -11.42
CA SER A 482 8.58 4.57 -11.22
C SER A 482 7.29 4.41 -12.05
N ILE A 483 7.39 4.27 -13.37
CA ILE A 483 6.25 4.11 -14.29
C ILE A 483 6.66 3.26 -15.50
N SER A 484 5.92 2.17 -15.78
CA SER A 484 6.07 1.41 -17.02
C SER A 484 5.30 2.08 -18.17
N MET A 485 6.02 2.66 -19.14
CA MET A 485 5.42 3.21 -20.37
C MET A 485 4.60 2.16 -21.16
N LEU A 486 4.94 0.88 -21.05
CA LEU A 486 4.18 -0.24 -21.62
C LEU A 486 2.73 -0.32 -21.10
N ASN A 487 2.46 0.15 -19.87
CA ASN A 487 1.11 0.17 -19.29
C ASN A 487 0.33 1.45 -19.68
N LEU A 488 0.96 2.39 -20.37
CA LEU A 488 0.35 3.63 -20.89
C LEU A 488 0.11 3.60 -22.40
N LEU A 489 0.61 2.56 -23.09
CA LEU A 489 0.46 2.35 -24.52
C LEU A 489 -0.31 1.06 -24.76
N ASP A 490 -1.55 1.20 -25.19
CA ASP A 490 -2.43 0.09 -25.53
C ASP A 490 -1.82 -0.81 -26.63
N GLU A 491 -1.90 -2.12 -26.43
CA GLU A 491 -1.28 -3.13 -27.30
C GLU A 491 -1.91 -3.13 -28.70
N GLU A 492 -3.22 -2.83 -28.82
CA GLU A 492 -3.88 -2.66 -30.12
C GLU A 492 -3.31 -1.46 -30.89
N SER A 493 -2.97 -0.38 -30.17
CA SER A 493 -2.38 0.84 -30.72
C SER A 493 -0.92 0.64 -31.17
N ILE A 494 -0.12 -0.12 -30.42
CA ILE A 494 1.24 -0.52 -30.83
C ILE A 494 1.19 -1.38 -32.09
N ASN A 495 0.34 -2.42 -32.11
CA ASN A 495 0.22 -3.33 -33.26
C ASN A 495 -0.26 -2.62 -34.53
N LYS A 496 -1.26 -1.74 -34.45
CA LYS A 496 -1.70 -0.91 -35.59
C LYS A 496 -0.59 0.01 -36.12
N THR A 497 0.24 0.56 -35.23
CA THR A 497 1.37 1.41 -35.62
C THR A 497 2.47 0.60 -36.30
N ALA A 498 2.81 -0.58 -35.76
CA ALA A 498 3.78 -1.50 -36.34
C ALA A 498 3.35 -2.03 -37.71
N GLU A 499 2.09 -2.48 -37.87
CA GLU A 499 1.59 -3.01 -39.15
C GLU A 499 1.51 -1.92 -40.23
N SER A 500 1.07 -0.71 -39.90
CA SER A 500 0.94 0.39 -40.87
C SER A 500 2.28 0.98 -41.30
N ALA A 501 3.21 1.22 -40.36
CA ALA A 501 4.58 1.63 -40.68
C ALA A 501 5.32 0.53 -41.46
N GLY A 502 5.21 -0.72 -40.98
CA GLY A 502 5.80 -1.90 -41.62
C GLY A 502 5.32 -2.09 -43.06
N ARG A 503 4.01 -2.03 -43.33
CA ARG A 503 3.49 -2.10 -44.71
C ARG A 503 4.05 -1.00 -45.61
N LYS A 504 4.22 0.24 -45.10
CA LYS A 504 4.72 1.34 -45.93
C LYS A 504 6.18 1.14 -46.31
N VAL A 505 7.05 0.89 -45.33
CA VAL A 505 8.48 0.63 -45.55
C VAL A 505 8.69 -0.61 -46.44
N TRP A 506 7.95 -1.70 -46.18
CA TRP A 506 8.04 -2.91 -46.99
C TRP A 506 7.57 -2.71 -48.43
N ARG A 507 6.52 -1.91 -48.65
CA ARG A 507 6.03 -1.60 -50.01
C ARG A 507 7.06 -0.82 -50.82
N GLU A 508 7.68 0.20 -50.24
CA GLU A 508 8.73 0.99 -50.89
C GLU A 508 9.96 0.10 -51.21
N PHE A 509 10.39 -0.74 -50.27
CA PHE A 509 11.51 -1.68 -50.46
C PHE A 509 11.22 -2.73 -51.57
N VAL A 510 10.02 -3.31 -51.59
CA VAL A 510 9.59 -4.26 -52.64
C VAL A 510 9.53 -3.59 -54.02
N THR A 511 9.06 -2.34 -54.12
CA THR A 511 9.09 -1.64 -55.41
C THR A 511 10.52 -1.42 -55.92
N PHE A 512 11.46 -1.02 -55.05
CA PHE A 512 12.88 -0.89 -55.41
C PHE A 512 13.51 -2.22 -55.83
N GLY A 513 13.20 -3.32 -55.12
CA GLY A 513 13.65 -4.67 -55.48
C GLY A 513 13.13 -5.14 -56.84
N SER A 514 11.86 -4.90 -57.15
CA SER A 514 11.27 -5.28 -58.44
C SER A 514 11.87 -4.52 -59.63
N ALA A 515 12.11 -3.20 -59.48
CA ALA A 515 12.72 -2.38 -60.53
C ALA A 515 14.17 -2.78 -60.82
N SER A 516 14.98 -2.98 -59.77
CA SER A 516 16.38 -3.39 -59.91
C SER A 516 16.52 -4.80 -60.50
N ALA A 517 15.66 -5.75 -60.12
CA ALA A 517 15.62 -7.09 -60.71
C ALA A 517 15.33 -7.06 -62.23
N GLY A 518 14.40 -6.21 -62.68
CA GLY A 518 14.08 -6.06 -64.10
C GLY A 518 15.26 -5.57 -64.94
N VAL A 519 16.01 -4.57 -64.44
CA VAL A 519 17.21 -4.05 -65.11
C VAL A 519 18.32 -5.11 -65.18
N LEU A 520 18.53 -5.87 -64.10
CA LEU A 520 19.52 -6.97 -64.08
C LEU A 520 19.14 -8.10 -65.04
N ALA A 521 17.86 -8.46 -65.16
CA ALA A 521 17.40 -9.46 -66.11
C ALA A 521 17.69 -9.06 -67.57
N ILE A 522 17.41 -7.80 -67.94
CA ILE A 522 17.72 -7.27 -69.28
C ILE A 522 19.24 -7.29 -69.55
N PHE A 523 20.06 -6.89 -68.57
CA PHE A 523 21.52 -6.93 -68.69
C PHE A 523 22.06 -8.36 -68.89
N ILE A 524 21.50 -9.34 -68.17
CA ILE A 524 21.85 -10.76 -68.30
C ILE A 524 21.45 -11.29 -69.69
N ILE A 525 20.26 -10.95 -70.19
CA ILE A 525 19.82 -11.35 -71.55
C ILE A 525 20.77 -10.80 -72.62
N ILE A 526 21.16 -9.53 -72.55
CA ILE A 526 22.13 -8.92 -73.48
C ILE A 526 23.49 -9.64 -73.40
N ARG A 527 23.96 -9.99 -72.20
CA ARG A 527 25.19 -10.77 -71.99
C ARG A 527 25.12 -12.17 -72.61
N ILE A 528 23.98 -12.86 -72.49
CA ILE A 528 23.76 -14.20 -73.06
C ILE A 528 23.72 -14.13 -74.59
N ILE A 529 23.00 -13.16 -75.17
CA ILE A 529 22.93 -12.97 -76.62
C ILE A 529 24.33 -12.72 -77.20
N LYS A 530 25.13 -11.84 -76.56
CA LYS A 530 26.53 -11.64 -76.98
C LYS A 530 27.34 -12.94 -76.91
N LEU A 531 27.23 -13.71 -75.82
CA LEU A 531 27.99 -14.96 -75.65
C LEU A 531 27.64 -15.99 -76.74
N ILE A 532 26.36 -16.09 -77.13
CA ILE A 532 25.92 -16.99 -78.21
C ILE A 532 26.52 -16.55 -79.56
N VAL A 533 26.49 -15.25 -79.88
CA VAL A 533 27.08 -14.71 -81.12
C VAL A 533 28.60 -14.90 -81.15
N ASP A 534 29.28 -14.56 -80.06
CA ASP A 534 30.72 -14.78 -79.92
C ASP A 534 31.05 -16.27 -80.09
N THR A 535 30.33 -17.18 -79.43
CA THR A 535 30.57 -18.64 -79.53
C THR A 535 30.32 -19.16 -80.95
N ALA A 536 29.31 -18.66 -81.66
CA ALA A 536 29.04 -19.04 -83.05
C ALA A 536 30.16 -18.60 -84.01
N ILE A 537 30.67 -17.38 -83.85
CA ILE A 537 31.79 -16.85 -84.66
C ILE A 537 33.08 -17.63 -84.37
N HIS A 538 33.41 -17.82 -83.08
CA HIS A 538 34.57 -18.60 -82.65
C HIS A 538 34.47 -20.06 -83.13
N GLY A 539 33.28 -20.67 -83.07
CA GLY A 539 33.02 -22.04 -83.51
C GLY A 539 33.16 -22.22 -85.01
N TYR A 540 32.64 -21.28 -85.80
CA TYR A 540 32.84 -21.24 -87.25
C TYR A 540 34.32 -21.16 -87.62
N ALA A 541 35.07 -20.23 -87.00
CA ALA A 541 36.50 -20.06 -87.26
C ALA A 541 37.36 -21.29 -86.87
N LEU A 542 36.98 -22.00 -85.79
CA LEU A 542 37.64 -23.27 -85.42
C LEU A 542 37.28 -24.41 -86.37
N HIS A 543 36.01 -24.52 -86.78
CA HIS A 543 35.56 -25.55 -87.72
C HIS A 543 36.24 -25.40 -89.09
N THR A 544 36.47 -24.18 -89.57
CA THR A 544 37.18 -23.95 -90.85
C THR A 544 38.67 -24.35 -90.84
N ILE A 545 39.29 -24.50 -89.66
CA ILE A 545 40.72 -24.87 -89.53
C ILE A 545 40.89 -26.34 -89.08
N TYR A 546 40.03 -26.83 -88.20
CA TYR A 546 40.17 -28.15 -87.56
C TYR A 546 39.06 -29.16 -87.91
N GLY A 547 38.03 -28.76 -88.68
CA GLY A 547 36.88 -29.60 -88.98
C GLY A 547 36.10 -30.03 -87.74
N TRP A 548 35.49 -31.22 -87.79
CA TRP A 548 34.71 -31.79 -86.68
C TRP A 548 35.62 -32.44 -85.62
N SER A 549 36.43 -31.63 -84.95
CA SER A 549 37.40 -32.04 -83.92
C SER A 549 36.93 -31.66 -82.50
N THR A 550 37.45 -32.34 -81.48
CA THR A 550 37.21 -32.01 -80.05
C THR A 550 37.64 -30.58 -79.68
N HIS A 551 38.51 -29.96 -80.48
CA HIS A 551 38.91 -28.56 -80.32
C HIS A 551 37.75 -27.56 -80.42
N LEU A 552 36.61 -27.91 -81.05
CA LEU A 552 35.41 -27.06 -81.13
C LEU A 552 34.87 -26.62 -79.76
N VAL A 553 35.10 -27.38 -78.69
CA VAL A 553 34.72 -26.99 -77.32
C VAL A 553 35.42 -25.70 -76.88
N GLY A 554 36.59 -25.39 -77.44
CA GLY A 554 37.32 -24.14 -77.21
C GLY A 554 36.62 -22.87 -77.71
N ALA A 555 35.56 -22.99 -78.52
CA ALA A 555 34.77 -21.86 -79.02
C ALA A 555 33.97 -21.11 -77.94
N ILE A 556 33.69 -21.77 -76.80
CA ILE A 556 32.95 -21.17 -75.66
C ILE A 556 33.80 -20.10 -74.94
N TRP A 557 35.13 -20.16 -75.08
CA TRP A 557 36.05 -19.28 -74.36
C TRP A 557 37.01 -18.58 -75.32
N SER A 558 36.76 -17.30 -75.62
CA SER A 558 37.49 -16.52 -76.63
C SER A 558 39.03 -16.62 -76.50
N SER A 559 39.57 -16.62 -75.28
CA SER A 559 41.01 -16.79 -75.02
C SER A 559 41.55 -18.15 -75.51
N VAL A 560 40.78 -19.22 -75.38
CA VAL A 560 41.11 -20.56 -75.85
C VAL A 560 40.94 -20.64 -77.37
N THR A 561 39.90 -19.99 -77.92
CA THR A 561 39.73 -19.90 -79.37
C THR A 561 40.91 -19.19 -80.03
N HIS A 562 41.32 -18.02 -79.53
CA HIS A 562 42.47 -17.28 -80.09
C HIS A 562 43.77 -18.10 -80.03
N LEU A 563 44.00 -18.85 -78.95
CA LEU A 563 45.16 -19.76 -78.83
C LEU A 563 45.11 -20.88 -79.89
N LEU A 564 43.95 -21.52 -80.07
CA LEU A 564 43.76 -22.59 -81.07
C LEU A 564 43.86 -22.06 -82.51
N LEU A 565 43.31 -20.87 -82.81
CA LEU A 565 43.46 -20.22 -84.12
C LEU A 565 44.94 -19.90 -84.43
N HIS A 566 45.72 -19.47 -83.43
CA HIS A 566 47.15 -19.21 -83.60
C HIS A 566 47.96 -20.50 -83.82
N LEU A 567 47.65 -21.57 -83.07
CA LEU A 567 48.28 -22.89 -83.26
C LEU A 567 47.95 -23.49 -84.63
N GLY A 568 46.70 -23.37 -85.09
CA GLY A 568 46.29 -23.83 -86.42
C GLY A 568 46.94 -23.04 -87.54
N ARG A 569 47.00 -21.70 -87.43
CA ARG A 569 47.66 -20.84 -88.42
C ARG A 569 49.16 -21.13 -88.56
N ASN A 570 49.85 -21.43 -87.46
CA ASN A 570 51.26 -21.83 -87.49
C ASN A 570 51.53 -23.20 -88.13
N ASN A 571 50.52 -24.07 -88.23
CA ASN A 571 50.65 -25.35 -88.95
C ASN A 571 50.41 -25.22 -90.46
N VAL A 572 49.70 -24.18 -90.91
CA VAL A 572 49.44 -23.90 -92.33
C VAL A 572 50.48 -22.94 -92.93
N ALA A 573 50.95 -21.96 -92.16
CA ALA A 573 51.94 -20.97 -92.59
C ALA A 573 53.40 -21.51 -92.63
N ARG A 574 53.57 -22.75 -93.12
CA ARG A 574 54.88 -23.40 -93.30
C ARG A 574 55.19 -23.73 -94.77
N THR A 575 54.42 -23.13 -95.68
CA THR A 575 54.54 -23.27 -97.13
C THR A 575 54.37 -21.90 -97.80
N GLU A 576 55.44 -21.46 -98.47
CA GLU A 576 55.52 -20.40 -99.51
C GLU A 576 55.30 -18.92 -99.12
N GLU A 577 55.74 -18.02 -100.01
CA GLU A 577 56.45 -16.77 -99.69
C GLU A 577 55.67 -15.45 -100.03
N GLU A 578 56.33 -14.32 -99.80
CA GLU A 578 56.01 -12.93 -100.22
C GLU A 578 55.99 -12.73 -101.78
N PRO A 579 55.64 -11.55 -102.39
CA PRO A 579 55.81 -10.17 -101.90
C PRO A 579 54.78 -9.06 -102.32
N THR A 580 55.01 -7.83 -101.80
CA THR A 580 54.75 -6.47 -102.41
C THR A 580 53.33 -5.91 -102.69
N ALA A 581 52.93 -4.89 -101.90
CA ALA A 581 52.85 -3.43 -102.23
C ALA A 581 52.05 -2.87 -103.47
N PRO A 582 51.73 -1.55 -103.61
CA PRO A 582 51.62 -0.43 -102.63
C PRO A 582 50.40 0.56 -102.80
N SER A 583 50.15 1.37 -101.76
CA SER A 583 49.76 2.82 -101.75
C SER A 583 48.62 3.42 -102.63
N LYS A 584 47.70 4.16 -101.98
CA LYS A 584 47.50 5.61 -102.22
C LYS A 584 46.69 6.37 -101.14
N GLU A 585 47.27 7.49 -100.70
CA GLU A 585 46.73 8.62 -99.91
C GLU A 585 46.15 9.73 -100.87
N PRO A 586 45.70 10.98 -100.48
CA PRO A 586 45.98 11.75 -99.24
C PRO A 586 44.86 12.69 -98.65
N LEU A 587 45.19 13.35 -97.52
CA LEU A 587 44.80 14.71 -97.00
C LEU A 587 43.30 15.11 -96.85
N SER A 588 42.76 15.53 -95.67
CA SER A 588 43.01 16.73 -94.79
C SER A 588 42.25 18.00 -95.24
N PRO A 589 42.12 19.13 -94.45
CA PRO A 589 42.68 19.45 -93.11
C PRO A 589 41.74 20.16 -92.07
N SER A 590 42.23 20.31 -90.82
CA SER A 590 42.12 21.48 -89.89
C SER A 590 40.73 22.04 -89.42
N THR A 591 40.57 22.80 -88.32
CA THR A 591 41.50 23.41 -87.33
C THR A 591 40.88 23.54 -85.91
N SER A 592 41.58 24.25 -85.01
CA SER A 592 41.27 24.78 -83.67
C SER A 592 40.06 25.76 -83.63
N GLU A 593 39.66 26.44 -82.53
CA GLU A 593 40.33 26.83 -81.26
C GLU A 593 39.28 27.23 -80.18
N ASP A 594 39.70 27.41 -78.91
CA ASP A 594 39.27 28.42 -77.89
C ASP A 594 37.79 28.90 -77.72
N GLN A 595 37.33 29.38 -76.55
CA GLN A 595 38.03 30.07 -75.45
C GLN A 595 37.24 30.03 -74.10
N CYS A 596 37.86 30.54 -73.02
CA CYS A 596 37.27 30.75 -71.69
C CYS A 596 36.78 32.22 -71.51
N PRO A 597 36.08 32.62 -70.40
CA PRO A 597 36.80 32.86 -69.14
C PRO A 597 36.03 32.58 -67.81
N CYS A 598 36.84 32.59 -66.75
CA CYS A 598 36.56 32.61 -65.30
C CYS A 598 35.84 33.94 -64.85
N PRO A 599 35.58 34.28 -63.54
CA PRO A 599 36.31 33.80 -62.35
C PRO A 599 35.69 33.81 -60.92
N VAL A 600 36.52 33.28 -60.01
CA VAL A 600 36.84 33.80 -58.65
C VAL A 600 36.05 33.34 -57.41
N HIS A 601 36.85 32.93 -56.42
CA HIS A 601 36.55 32.57 -55.03
C HIS A 601 36.79 33.81 -54.13
N PRO A 602 36.33 33.85 -52.87
CA PRO A 602 37.29 33.52 -51.81
C PRO A 602 36.69 32.85 -50.56
N SER A 603 37.57 32.54 -49.61
CA SER A 603 37.33 32.14 -48.23
C SER A 603 37.82 33.26 -47.31
N GLU A 604 37.30 33.40 -46.08
CA GLU A 604 38.13 33.90 -44.97
C GLU A 604 37.59 33.69 -43.54
N LYS A 605 38.55 33.61 -42.61
CA LYS A 605 38.52 33.88 -41.15
C LYS A 605 39.85 34.63 -40.89
N PRO A 606 39.97 35.64 -39.99
CA PRO A 606 40.10 35.32 -38.54
C PRO A 606 39.82 36.45 -37.49
N VAL A 607 39.80 36.07 -36.20
CA VAL A 607 40.42 36.74 -34.99
C VAL A 607 40.23 38.27 -34.78
N SER A 608 39.65 38.78 -33.67
CA SER A 608 40.31 38.91 -32.33
C SER A 608 39.43 39.52 -31.19
N ASN A 609 39.82 39.23 -29.93
CA ASN A 609 39.77 39.92 -28.61
C ASN A 609 38.76 41.07 -28.27
N GLU A 610 38.27 41.28 -27.02
CA GLU A 610 38.22 40.47 -25.76
C GLU A 610 36.72 40.42 -25.27
N MET A 611 36.19 40.80 -24.09
CA MET A 611 36.65 41.25 -22.76
C MET A 611 35.78 40.66 -21.63
N LYS A 612 36.43 40.20 -20.54
CA LYS A 612 35.90 39.69 -19.24
C LYS A 612 34.43 39.96 -18.84
N ARG A 613 33.77 38.89 -18.36
CA ARG A 613 33.62 38.68 -16.90
C ARG A 613 33.56 37.18 -16.55
N SER A 614 34.33 36.77 -15.53
CA SER A 614 34.50 35.35 -15.17
C SER A 614 33.39 34.79 -14.27
N LYS A 615 33.05 33.52 -14.48
CA LYS A 615 32.57 32.59 -13.44
C LYS A 615 33.41 31.31 -13.56
N THR A 616 34.05 30.91 -12.47
CA THR A 616 34.79 29.65 -12.38
C THR A 616 33.83 28.46 -12.31
N PHE A 617 33.98 27.50 -13.23
CA PHE A 617 33.38 26.18 -13.09
C PHE A 617 34.37 25.26 -12.38
N TYR A 618 34.04 24.84 -11.16
CA TYR A 618 34.77 23.79 -10.46
C TYR A 618 34.38 22.43 -11.04
N THR A 619 35.37 21.57 -11.27
CA THR A 619 35.11 20.19 -11.66
C THR A 619 34.68 19.35 -10.46
N TYR A 620 33.89 18.30 -10.69
CA TYR A 620 33.40 17.40 -9.64
C TYR A 620 34.55 16.77 -8.81
N THR A 621 35.70 16.57 -9.45
CA THR A 621 36.96 16.11 -8.86
C THR A 621 37.56 17.08 -7.83
N GLU A 622 37.39 18.40 -8.01
CA GLU A 622 37.89 19.42 -7.07
C GLU A 622 36.95 19.57 -5.87
N LEU A 623 35.63 19.58 -6.12
CA LEU A 623 34.60 19.59 -5.07
C LEU A 623 34.72 18.40 -4.12
N LYS A 624 35.06 17.21 -4.65
CA LYS A 624 35.30 16.00 -3.84
C LYS A 624 36.46 16.18 -2.84
N LYS A 625 37.42 17.06 -3.10
CA LYS A 625 38.58 17.29 -2.22
C LYS A 625 38.18 18.07 -0.97
N TYR A 626 37.36 19.11 -1.10
CA TYR A 626 36.84 19.90 0.04
C TYR A 626 35.82 19.15 0.91
N LEU A 627 35.21 18.08 0.41
CA LEU A 627 34.27 17.24 1.17
C LEU A 627 34.95 16.08 1.92
N GLY A 628 36.26 15.88 1.77
CA GLY A 628 37.03 14.86 2.50
C GLY A 628 37.31 15.26 3.95
N ASP A 629 37.86 16.46 4.14
CA ASP A 629 38.41 16.89 5.44
C ASP A 629 37.32 17.10 6.51
N ASN A 630 36.07 17.35 6.10
CA ASN A 630 34.96 17.64 7.02
C ASN A 630 34.24 16.38 7.55
N LYS A 631 34.86 15.19 7.43
CA LYS A 631 34.29 13.91 7.89
C LYS A 631 34.97 13.29 9.13
N ASN A 632 36.12 13.83 9.55
CA ASN A 632 36.89 13.32 10.70
C ASN A 632 36.51 13.98 12.05
N SER A 633 35.53 14.88 12.08
CA SER A 633 35.12 15.66 13.26
C SER A 633 33.88 15.11 14.00
N MET A 634 33.27 14.02 13.52
CA MET A 634 31.95 13.56 13.98
C MET A 634 31.86 12.02 14.15
N ALA A 635 32.97 11.39 14.54
CA ALA A 635 33.09 9.93 14.69
C ALA A 635 33.80 9.50 15.99
N THR A 636 33.60 10.25 17.08
CA THR A 636 34.10 9.91 18.43
C THR A 636 33.04 10.16 19.50
N ASN A 637 32.06 9.26 19.59
CA ASN A 637 31.35 8.82 20.80
C ASN A 637 30.45 7.62 20.43
N ASP A 638 30.03 6.85 21.44
CA ASP A 638 29.05 5.73 21.36
C ASP A 638 29.51 4.37 20.78
N THR A 639 30.68 3.87 21.19
CA THR A 639 31.02 2.42 21.15
C THR A 639 31.76 1.92 22.40
N VAL A 640 31.10 1.98 23.56
CA VAL A 640 31.50 1.24 24.79
C VAL A 640 30.26 0.53 25.37
N ASN A 641 30.44 -0.64 25.98
CA ASN A 641 29.42 -1.52 26.60
C ASN A 641 28.57 -2.40 25.67
N ARG A 642 29.18 -3.43 25.08
CA ARG A 642 28.70 -4.83 25.15
C ARG A 642 29.69 -5.83 24.51
N ALA A 643 30.41 -6.58 25.34
CA ALA A 643 31.30 -7.68 24.91
C ALA A 643 31.55 -8.72 26.03
N GLU A 644 30.55 -8.95 26.87
CA GLU A 644 30.49 -9.96 27.96
C GLU A 644 29.02 -10.45 28.03
N GLU A 645 28.68 -11.73 28.16
CA GLU A 645 29.48 -12.97 28.20
C GLU A 645 28.96 -14.01 27.16
N ARG A 646 29.20 -15.31 27.40
CA ARG A 646 28.90 -16.47 26.55
C ARG A 646 27.43 -16.87 26.51
#